data_AF-A0A8B7Q7U0-F1
#
_entry.id   AF-A0A8B7Q7U0-F1
#
_cell.length_a   1.000
_cell.length_b   1.000
_cell.length_c   1.000
_cell.angle_alpha   90.00
_cell.angle_beta   90.00
_cell.angle_gamma   90.00
#
_symmetry.space_group_name_H-M   'P 1'
#
loop_
_entity.id
_entity.type
_entity.pdbx_description
1 polymer ?
#
loop_
_entity_poly.entity_id
_entity_poly.type
_entity_poly.pdbx_seq_one_letter_code
_entity_poly.pdbx_strand_id
1 'polypeptide(L)'
;MTTWRILRRPCRAFGLLLLVILSVLVLRRLGWRSLISPWLRHRRVGLHTNGQNFMLEDSTFWIFGGSVHYFRVPKAYWWDRLLKMKACGLNTLTTYVPWNLHEPQRGKFDFSGNLDLEAFVLMAAEIGLWVILRPGPYICSEIDLGGLPSWLLQDSDMRLRTTYKGFTEAVDLYFDHLMSRVVPLQYKHGGPIIAVQVENEYGSYNKDPAYMPYIKKALEDRGIVELLLTSDNKDGLSKGVIHGVLATINLQSQHELQLLTTFLSSVQRVQPKMVMEYWTGWFDSWGGPHNILDSSEVLQTVSAIIDAGSSINLYMFHGGTNFGFINGAMHFHEYKSDVTSYDYDAVLTEAGDYTDKYNKLREFFGSISGGPLPPPPGLLPKTVYEPVRPTLYLSLWDALQYMEEPCPVCLFYIQPVNSEKPVNMENLPINNGNGQSFGYILYETTIDSSGVLSGLVRDRGQVFVNTVSVGFLDYKRRKISIPLIQGYTILRILVENCGRVNYGDNIDDQRKAPQQAMRLIAVRWVMEAHWREVESQKPIGGRRDMENHCSELGSWMPLTVRWVMKALCSEVGCRAPLESCGLWRSIAVRWVLEAHWREVGHGGPQREVESWRLTGGGSWRLIGVRCCYEGPLEGGRSGSEKPTWDQTSYMLALLCVFSTCPW
;
A
#
# COMPACT_ATOMS: atom_id res chain seq x y z
N MET A 1 35.50 86.75 -20.01
CA MET A 1 35.48 86.27 -18.61
C MET A 1 34.24 85.42 -18.41
N THR A 2 34.47 84.15 -18.06
CA THR A 2 33.52 83.03 -18.05
C THR A 2 32.68 83.00 -16.77
N THR A 3 31.37 82.85 -16.91
CA THR A 3 30.44 82.51 -15.82
C THR A 3 30.21 81.00 -15.79
N TRP A 4 30.55 80.36 -14.66
CA TRP A 4 30.30 78.94 -14.41
C TRP A 4 28.88 78.72 -13.88
N ARG A 5 28.09 77.89 -14.57
CA ARG A 5 26.81 77.35 -14.06
C ARG A 5 27.02 75.92 -13.56
N ILE A 6 26.66 75.69 -12.30
CA ILE A 6 26.68 74.39 -11.62
C ILE A 6 25.52 73.53 -12.15
N LEU A 7 25.84 72.47 -12.90
CA LEU A 7 24.91 71.38 -13.21
C LEU A 7 24.86 70.39 -12.03
N ARG A 8 23.77 70.42 -11.25
CA ARG A 8 23.45 69.40 -10.25
C ARG A 8 23.07 68.10 -10.97
N ARG A 9 23.86 67.04 -10.76
CA ARG A 9 23.65 65.69 -11.33
C ARG A 9 22.41 65.01 -10.73
N PRO A 10 21.51 64.39 -11.52
CA PRO A 10 20.31 63.70 -11.04
C PRO A 10 20.58 62.26 -10.53
N CYS A 11 21.83 61.80 -10.51
CA CYS A 11 22.16 60.41 -10.20
C CYS A 11 21.96 60.00 -8.73
N ARG A 12 21.95 60.95 -7.78
CA ARG A 12 21.80 60.61 -6.34
C ARG A 12 20.36 60.27 -5.95
N ALA A 13 19.37 60.90 -6.57
CA ALA A 13 17.96 60.63 -6.29
C ALA A 13 17.53 59.26 -6.82
N PHE A 14 18.02 58.87 -8.00
CA PHE A 14 17.72 57.57 -8.59
C PHE A 14 18.36 56.40 -7.82
N GLY A 15 19.60 56.58 -7.33
CA GLY A 15 20.27 55.58 -6.50
C GLY A 15 19.58 55.36 -5.14
N LEU A 16 19.10 56.45 -4.51
CA LEU A 16 18.32 56.38 -3.27
C LEU A 16 16.95 55.71 -3.50
N LEU A 17 16.26 56.01 -4.59
CA LEU A 17 14.99 55.38 -4.93
C LEU A 17 15.16 53.87 -5.19
N LEU A 18 16.24 53.48 -5.90
CA LEU A 18 16.54 52.07 -6.17
C LEU A 18 16.91 51.31 -4.89
N LEU A 19 17.66 51.93 -3.97
CA LEU A 19 17.97 51.36 -2.66
C LEU A 19 16.72 51.25 -1.77
N VAL A 20 15.80 52.21 -1.83
CA VAL A 20 14.52 52.12 -1.11
C VAL A 20 13.67 51.00 -1.70
N ILE A 21 13.53 50.90 -3.02
CA ILE A 21 12.78 49.83 -3.69
C ILE A 21 13.41 48.46 -3.41
N LEU A 22 14.74 48.33 -3.50
CA LEU A 22 15.45 47.10 -3.15
C LEU A 22 15.31 46.78 -1.66
N SER A 23 15.37 47.76 -0.77
CA SER A 23 15.14 47.54 0.66
C SER A 23 13.71 47.12 0.95
N VAL A 24 12.70 47.65 0.25
CA VAL A 24 11.30 47.24 0.35
C VAL A 24 11.07 45.84 -0.23
N LEU A 25 11.74 45.48 -1.34
CA LEU A 25 11.69 44.15 -1.93
C LEU A 25 12.44 43.10 -1.10
N VAL A 26 13.55 43.49 -0.47
CA VAL A 26 14.34 42.69 0.47
C VAL A 26 13.58 42.55 1.80
N LEU A 27 12.93 43.60 2.31
CA LEU A 27 12.02 43.53 3.47
C LEU A 27 10.75 42.72 3.17
N ARG A 28 10.23 42.76 1.94
CA ARG A 28 9.14 41.87 1.49
C ARG A 28 9.58 40.40 1.33
N ARG A 29 10.87 40.13 1.05
CA ARG A 29 11.44 38.78 0.99
C ARG A 29 11.99 38.26 2.33
N LEU A 30 12.25 39.12 3.31
CA LEU A 30 12.83 38.77 4.63
C LEU A 30 11.86 38.95 5.81
N GLY A 31 10.56 39.15 5.57
CA GLY A 31 9.62 39.62 6.59
C GLY A 31 8.43 38.71 6.91
N TRP A 32 8.48 37.40 6.68
CA TRP A 32 7.45 36.49 7.24
C TRP A 32 7.84 35.90 8.59
N ARG A 33 9.14 35.90 8.95
CA ARG A 33 9.60 35.56 10.31
C ARG A 33 9.18 36.60 11.37
N SER A 34 8.82 37.82 10.97
CA SER A 34 8.26 38.85 11.85
C SER A 34 6.73 38.80 12.00
N LEU A 35 6.05 37.84 11.37
CA LEU A 35 4.60 37.63 11.44
C LEU A 35 4.18 36.52 12.40
N ILE A 36 4.97 36.24 13.45
CA ILE A 36 4.32 35.84 14.69
C ILE A 36 3.49 37.06 15.08
N SER A 37 2.20 37.00 14.77
CA SER A 37 1.29 38.06 15.11
C SER A 37 1.50 38.48 16.56
N PRO A 38 1.44 39.78 16.93
CA PRO A 38 1.62 40.20 18.31
C PRO A 38 0.80 39.39 19.33
N TRP A 39 -0.36 38.84 18.96
CA TRP A 39 -1.17 37.95 19.81
C TRP A 39 -0.54 36.58 20.07
N LEU A 40 0.32 36.08 19.17
CA LEU A 40 1.05 34.80 19.31
C LEU A 40 2.35 34.93 20.13
N ARG A 41 2.72 36.14 20.59
CA ARG A 41 3.91 36.34 21.43
C ARG A 41 3.67 35.99 22.90
N HIS A 42 2.41 35.84 23.31
CA HIS A 42 2.01 35.51 24.67
C HIS A 42 1.01 34.34 24.66
N ARG A 43 1.45 33.19 24.15
CA ARG A 43 0.62 31.97 24.17
C ARG A 43 0.53 31.45 25.60
N ARG A 44 -0.68 31.31 26.12
CA ARG A 44 -0.92 30.89 27.52
C ARG A 44 -1.81 29.67 27.57
N VAL A 45 -2.87 29.65 26.77
CA VAL A 45 -3.89 28.60 26.77
C VAL A 45 -4.09 28.09 25.35
N GLY A 46 -3.70 26.83 25.13
CA GLY A 46 -3.96 26.12 23.88
C GLY A 46 -5.45 25.93 23.60
N LEU A 47 -5.75 25.19 22.53
CA LEU A 47 -7.13 24.89 22.18
C LEU A 47 -7.79 24.14 23.34
N HIS A 48 -8.95 24.61 23.76
CA HIS A 48 -9.75 23.99 24.80
C HIS A 48 -11.23 24.20 24.50
N THR A 49 -12.09 23.62 25.33
CA THR A 49 -13.53 23.70 25.15
C THR A 49 -14.17 24.55 26.23
N ASN A 50 -15.12 25.39 25.85
CA ASN A 50 -15.95 26.15 26.76
C ASN A 50 -17.41 26.08 26.30
N GLY A 51 -18.20 25.24 26.96
CA GLY A 51 -19.54 24.90 26.51
C GLY A 51 -19.52 24.30 25.10
N GLN A 52 -20.29 24.87 24.18
CA GLN A 52 -20.40 24.38 22.79
C GLN A 52 -19.32 24.93 21.85
N ASN A 53 -18.37 25.72 22.35
CA ASN A 53 -17.38 26.40 21.53
C ASN A 53 -15.98 25.84 21.77
N PHE A 54 -15.20 25.74 20.70
CA PHE A 54 -13.76 25.72 20.84
C PHE A 54 -13.26 27.12 21.18
N MET A 55 -12.26 27.18 22.05
CA MET A 55 -11.57 28.40 22.44
C MET A 55 -10.08 28.22 22.16
N LEU A 56 -9.47 29.20 21.52
CA LEU A 56 -8.02 29.30 21.40
C LEU A 56 -7.60 30.60 22.09
N GLU A 57 -6.81 30.48 23.15
CA GLU A 57 -6.71 31.54 24.16
C GLU A 57 -8.12 31.96 24.64
N ASP A 58 -8.41 33.26 24.73
CA ASP A 58 -9.72 33.77 25.18
C ASP A 58 -10.74 33.98 24.04
N SER A 59 -10.45 33.50 22.83
CA SER A 59 -11.28 33.74 21.64
C SER A 59 -11.98 32.48 21.15
N THR A 60 -13.27 32.59 20.82
CA THR A 60 -14.00 31.54 20.12
C THR A 60 -13.27 31.20 18.82
N PHE A 61 -13.02 29.91 18.62
CA PHE A 61 -12.26 29.40 17.51
C PHE A 61 -13.10 28.41 16.70
N TRP A 62 -13.03 28.52 15.38
CA TRP A 62 -13.67 27.58 14.47
C TRP A 62 -12.60 26.86 13.67
N ILE A 63 -12.63 25.54 13.69
CA ILE A 63 -11.65 24.73 12.95
C ILE A 63 -12.24 24.48 11.56
N PHE A 64 -11.59 25.06 10.55
CA PHE A 64 -11.78 24.73 9.14
C PHE A 64 -10.54 24.00 8.67
N GLY A 65 -10.59 22.68 8.80
CA GLY A 65 -9.50 21.74 8.58
C GLY A 65 -9.47 21.19 7.16
N GLY A 66 -8.28 20.80 6.71
CA GLY A 66 -8.10 19.94 5.54
C GLY A 66 -7.00 18.91 5.76
N SER A 67 -7.24 17.69 5.28
CA SER A 67 -6.28 16.59 5.40
C SER A 67 -5.31 16.58 4.23
N VAL A 68 -4.01 16.61 4.54
CA VAL A 68 -2.91 16.44 3.57
C VAL A 68 -1.84 15.58 4.23
N HIS A 69 -1.44 14.50 3.55
CA HIS A 69 -0.47 13.53 4.05
C HIS A 69 0.91 13.80 3.44
N TYR A 70 1.87 14.23 4.24
CA TYR A 70 3.23 14.57 3.75
C TYR A 70 3.92 13.38 3.08
N PHE A 71 3.64 12.16 3.52
CA PHE A 71 4.19 10.93 2.94
C PHE A 71 3.59 10.57 1.56
N ARG A 72 2.50 11.22 1.14
CA ARG A 72 1.86 11.07 -0.19
C ARG A 72 2.18 12.21 -1.15
N VAL A 73 2.89 13.24 -0.68
CA VAL A 73 3.23 14.43 -1.47
C VAL A 73 4.75 14.60 -1.43
N PRO A 74 5.44 14.74 -2.57
CA PRO A 74 6.87 15.05 -2.55
C PRO A 74 7.16 16.36 -1.80
N LYS A 75 8.23 16.40 -1.00
CA LYS A 75 8.63 17.56 -0.17
C LYS A 75 8.72 18.87 -0.93
N ALA A 76 9.19 18.81 -2.17
CA ALA A 76 9.26 19.96 -3.08
C ALA A 76 7.90 20.64 -3.32
N TYR A 77 6.79 19.93 -3.07
CA TYR A 77 5.43 20.39 -3.32
C TYR A 77 4.62 20.68 -2.06
N TRP A 78 5.11 20.34 -0.86
CA TRP A 78 4.39 20.60 0.40
C TRP A 78 3.92 22.06 0.51
N TRP A 79 4.83 23.00 0.22
CA TRP A 79 4.55 24.43 0.29
C TRP A 79 3.38 24.83 -0.62
N ASP A 80 3.37 24.34 -1.86
CA ASP A 80 2.30 24.62 -2.81
C ASP A 80 0.95 24.07 -2.33
N ARG A 81 0.90 22.82 -1.85
CA ARG A 81 -0.36 22.20 -1.40
C ARG A 81 -0.94 22.92 -0.17
N LEU A 82 -0.08 23.28 0.78
CA LEU A 82 -0.49 24.01 2.00
C LEU A 82 -0.89 25.46 1.69
N LEU A 83 -0.25 26.13 0.73
CA LEU A 83 -0.69 27.45 0.27
C LEU A 83 -2.08 27.39 -0.37
N LYS A 84 -2.36 26.37 -1.18
CA LYS A 84 -3.69 26.15 -1.78
C LYS A 84 -4.74 25.90 -0.70
N MET A 85 -4.41 25.12 0.32
CA MET A 85 -5.27 24.95 1.50
C MET A 85 -5.61 26.28 2.16
N LYS A 86 -4.59 27.09 2.45
CA LYS A 86 -4.79 28.42 3.04
C LYS A 86 -5.62 29.35 2.14
N ALA A 87 -5.38 29.31 0.83
CA ALA A 87 -6.11 30.10 -0.17
C ALA A 87 -7.56 29.64 -0.39
N CYS A 88 -7.89 28.40 -0.03
CA CYS A 88 -9.26 27.89 -0.01
C CYS A 88 -10.09 28.44 1.17
N GLY A 89 -9.43 29.05 2.18
CA GLY A 89 -10.09 29.58 3.37
C GLY A 89 -9.97 28.69 4.61
N LEU A 90 -9.23 27.60 4.51
CA LEU A 90 -8.94 26.71 5.63
C LEU A 90 -7.87 27.34 6.55
N ASN A 91 -7.98 27.02 7.85
CA ASN A 91 -7.10 27.56 8.88
C ASN A 91 -6.29 26.48 9.62
N THR A 92 -6.59 25.21 9.38
CA THR A 92 -5.99 24.08 10.10
C THR A 92 -5.62 22.97 9.13
N LEU A 93 -4.40 22.46 9.25
CA LEU A 93 -3.92 21.25 8.60
C LEU A 93 -4.19 20.05 9.50
N THR A 94 -4.71 18.96 8.95
CA THR A 94 -4.76 17.66 9.61
C THR A 94 -3.82 16.70 8.89
N THR A 95 -3.03 15.93 9.62
CA THR A 95 -2.12 14.95 9.02
C THR A 95 -1.90 13.72 9.91
N TYR A 96 -1.80 12.55 9.29
CA TYR A 96 -1.41 11.30 9.95
C TYR A 96 0.11 11.15 10.01
N VAL A 97 0.60 10.30 10.93
CA VAL A 97 2.01 9.86 11.00
C VAL A 97 2.08 8.34 10.74
N PRO A 98 2.66 7.88 9.62
CA PRO A 98 2.72 6.47 9.26
C PRO A 98 3.90 5.77 9.97
N TRP A 99 3.62 5.07 11.07
CA TRP A 99 4.64 4.38 11.87
C TRP A 99 5.53 3.46 11.01
N ASN A 100 4.95 2.67 10.10
CA ASN A 100 5.66 1.75 9.21
C ASN A 100 6.74 2.42 8.33
N LEU A 101 6.55 3.69 7.94
CA LEU A 101 7.54 4.44 7.17
C LEU A 101 8.59 5.06 8.07
N HIS A 102 8.20 5.50 9.28
CA HIS A 102 9.13 6.06 10.25
C HIS A 102 9.98 5.01 10.95
N GLU A 103 9.54 3.76 11.08
CA GLU A 103 10.29 2.66 11.68
C GLU A 103 10.28 1.42 10.76
N PRO A 104 10.91 1.49 9.57
CA PRO A 104 10.90 0.40 8.59
C PRO A 104 11.64 -0.85 9.10
N GLN A 105 12.52 -0.69 10.09
CA GLN A 105 13.18 -1.76 10.84
C GLN A 105 13.03 -1.44 12.33
N ARG A 106 12.77 -2.47 13.14
CA ARG A 106 12.62 -2.34 14.60
C ARG A 106 13.81 -1.59 15.21
N GLY A 107 13.52 -0.53 15.95
CA GLY A 107 14.46 0.37 16.61
C GLY A 107 15.20 1.34 15.69
N LYS A 108 14.94 1.37 14.37
CA LYS A 108 15.59 2.28 13.42
C LYS A 108 14.59 3.25 12.84
N PHE A 109 14.70 4.50 13.28
CA PHE A 109 13.78 5.56 12.91
C PHE A 109 14.31 6.46 11.80
N ASP A 110 13.44 6.83 10.86
CA ASP A 110 13.71 7.81 9.81
C ASP A 110 12.73 8.99 9.89
N PHE A 111 13.29 10.20 9.94
CA PHE A 111 12.57 11.47 9.92
C PHE A 111 13.24 12.45 8.93
N SER A 112 13.89 11.91 7.89
CA SER A 112 14.61 12.68 6.89
C SER A 112 13.86 12.73 5.57
N GLY A 113 14.32 13.59 4.64
CA GLY A 113 13.75 13.67 3.29
C GLY A 113 12.24 13.92 3.32
N ASN A 114 11.49 13.03 2.66
CA ASN A 114 10.02 13.10 2.60
C ASN A 114 9.31 12.65 3.89
N LEU A 115 10.04 12.14 4.89
CA LEU A 115 9.52 11.77 6.21
C LEU A 115 9.88 12.80 7.29
N ASP A 116 10.33 13.99 6.88
CA ASP A 116 10.63 15.10 7.78
C ASP A 116 9.34 15.77 8.30
N LEU A 117 8.72 15.13 9.30
CA LEU A 117 7.49 15.58 9.96
C LEU A 117 7.65 16.96 10.57
N GLU A 118 8.80 17.23 11.21
CA GLU A 118 9.07 18.52 11.86
C GLU A 118 9.05 19.65 10.83
N ALA A 119 9.75 19.48 9.69
CA ALA A 119 9.74 20.47 8.63
C ALA A 119 8.33 20.66 8.04
N PHE A 120 7.55 19.60 7.87
CA PHE A 120 6.19 19.72 7.34
C PHE A 120 5.26 20.50 8.29
N VAL A 121 5.32 20.20 9.60
CA VAL A 121 4.54 20.91 10.63
C VAL A 121 4.99 22.37 10.76
N LEU A 122 6.30 22.64 10.78
CA LEU A 122 6.82 24.01 10.82
C LEU A 122 6.45 24.79 9.55
N MET A 123 6.42 24.15 8.39
CA MET A 123 5.97 24.77 7.14
C MET A 123 4.49 25.19 7.22
N ALA A 124 3.62 24.37 7.82
CA ALA A 124 2.24 24.76 8.08
C ALA A 124 2.16 26.01 8.98
N ALA A 125 3.02 26.10 10.01
CA ALA A 125 3.12 27.29 10.85
C ALA A 125 3.56 28.54 10.06
N GLU A 126 4.56 28.41 9.18
CA GLU A 126 5.04 29.51 8.33
C GLU A 126 3.96 30.05 7.38
N ILE A 127 3.07 29.17 6.90
CA ILE A 127 1.92 29.53 6.06
C ILE A 127 0.78 30.15 6.88
N GLY A 128 0.80 29.98 8.20
CA GLY A 128 -0.26 30.43 9.11
C GLY A 128 -1.44 29.46 9.20
N LEU A 129 -1.14 28.16 9.18
CA LEU A 129 -2.07 27.08 9.48
C LEU A 129 -1.78 26.51 10.88
N TRP A 130 -2.84 26.19 11.62
CA TRP A 130 -2.73 25.34 12.80
C TRP A 130 -2.61 23.88 12.41
N VAL A 131 -2.27 22.99 13.34
CA VAL A 131 -2.14 21.55 13.07
C VAL A 131 -2.96 20.73 14.07
N ILE A 132 -3.74 19.79 13.54
CA ILE A 132 -4.27 18.65 14.29
C ILE A 132 -3.44 17.44 13.89
N LEU A 133 -2.65 16.92 14.82
CA LEU A 133 -1.78 15.78 14.56
C LEU A 133 -2.51 14.48 14.88
N ARG A 134 -2.40 13.49 14.00
CA ARG A 134 -2.97 12.16 14.20
C ARG A 134 -1.86 11.11 14.20
N PRO A 135 -1.17 10.92 15.34
CA PRO A 135 0.06 10.14 15.42
C PRO A 135 -0.15 8.60 15.38
N GLY A 136 -1.39 8.13 15.46
CA GLY A 136 -1.70 6.70 15.48
C GLY A 136 -1.70 6.10 16.90
N PRO A 137 -1.16 4.88 17.11
CA PRO A 137 -0.13 4.22 16.26
C PRO A 137 -0.68 3.57 14.98
N TYR A 138 -1.97 3.24 14.96
CA TYR A 138 -2.69 2.82 13.75
C TYR A 138 -3.44 4.03 13.17
N ILE A 139 -3.39 4.19 11.84
CA ILE A 139 -3.96 5.35 11.14
C ILE A 139 -4.94 4.98 10.02
N CYS A 140 -5.19 3.69 9.75
CA CYS A 140 -5.97 3.24 8.59
C CYS A 140 -5.42 3.85 7.29
N SER A 141 -6.05 4.93 6.80
CA SER A 141 -5.54 5.82 5.77
C SER A 141 -5.22 5.15 4.43
N GLU A 142 -5.76 3.95 4.15
CA GLU A 142 -5.49 3.18 2.94
C GLU A 142 -3.99 2.99 2.66
N ILE A 143 -3.20 2.84 3.73
CA ILE A 143 -1.76 2.56 3.68
C ILE A 143 -1.49 1.15 4.23
N ASP A 144 -0.43 0.48 3.78
CA ASP A 144 -0.05 -0.87 4.17
C ASP A 144 -0.17 -1.09 5.69
N LEU A 145 -0.98 -2.07 6.08
CA LEU A 145 -1.26 -2.47 7.47
C LEU A 145 -1.77 -1.34 8.37
N GLY A 146 -2.44 -0.34 7.78
CA GLY A 146 -2.96 0.81 8.52
C GLY A 146 -1.87 1.67 9.13
N GLY A 147 -0.67 1.65 8.55
CA GLY A 147 0.50 2.38 9.03
C GLY A 147 1.30 1.63 10.09
N LEU A 148 0.93 0.40 10.45
CA LEU A 148 1.68 -0.42 11.42
C LEU A 148 2.85 -1.13 10.71
N PRO A 149 4.05 -1.19 11.32
CA PRO A 149 5.18 -1.87 10.69
C PRO A 149 4.97 -3.39 10.55
N SER A 150 5.30 -3.94 9.38
CA SER A 150 5.10 -5.38 9.11
C SER A 150 5.89 -6.32 10.02
N TRP A 151 7.03 -5.86 10.57
CA TRP A 151 7.84 -6.65 11.50
C TRP A 151 7.10 -6.98 12.82
N LEU A 152 5.99 -6.30 13.12
CA LEU A 152 5.09 -6.69 14.23
C LEU A 152 4.51 -8.09 13.99
N LEU A 153 4.25 -8.45 12.74
CA LEU A 153 3.66 -9.74 12.38
C LEU A 153 4.67 -10.91 12.44
N GLN A 154 5.94 -10.66 12.78
CA GLN A 154 6.90 -11.73 13.05
C GLN A 154 6.51 -12.56 14.28
N ASP A 155 5.93 -11.90 15.28
CA ASP A 155 5.32 -12.56 16.42
C ASP A 155 4.07 -13.30 15.94
N SER A 156 4.05 -14.63 16.09
CA SER A 156 2.93 -15.49 15.71
C SER A 156 1.66 -15.18 16.49
N ASP A 157 1.80 -14.71 17.73
CA ASP A 157 0.72 -14.44 18.68
C ASP A 157 0.30 -12.97 18.71
N MET A 158 0.82 -12.16 17.77
CA MET A 158 0.56 -10.71 17.69
C MET A 158 -0.95 -10.42 17.67
N ARG A 159 -1.34 -9.44 18.48
CA ARG A 159 -2.70 -8.88 18.55
C ARG A 159 -2.60 -7.37 18.39
N LEU A 160 -2.66 -6.90 17.16
CA LEU A 160 -2.53 -5.47 16.87
C LEU A 160 -3.68 -4.71 17.52
N ARG A 161 -3.42 -3.45 17.92
CA ARG A 161 -4.43 -2.55 18.50
C ARG A 161 -5.10 -3.12 19.76
N THR A 162 -4.30 -3.78 20.60
CA THR A 162 -4.71 -4.29 21.93
C THR A 162 -3.62 -3.99 22.96
N THR A 163 -3.88 -4.27 24.24
CA THR A 163 -2.90 -4.20 25.33
C THR A 163 -1.94 -5.40 25.37
N TYR A 164 -1.89 -6.20 24.30
CA TYR A 164 -0.90 -7.27 24.18
C TYR A 164 0.52 -6.69 24.38
N LYS A 165 1.28 -7.32 25.27
CA LYS A 165 2.59 -6.81 25.72
C LYS A 165 3.55 -6.56 24.55
N GLY A 166 3.64 -7.49 23.61
CA GLY A 166 4.53 -7.33 22.44
C GLY A 166 4.13 -6.18 21.51
N PHE A 167 2.85 -5.81 21.48
CA PHE A 167 2.38 -4.66 20.71
C PHE A 167 2.60 -3.35 21.48
N THR A 168 2.24 -3.30 22.76
CA THR A 168 2.37 -2.11 23.61
C THR A 168 3.82 -1.68 23.83
N GLU A 169 4.76 -2.61 24.02
CA GLU A 169 6.19 -2.30 24.09
C GLU A 169 6.72 -1.67 22.78
N ALA A 170 6.21 -2.12 21.63
CA ALA A 170 6.57 -1.54 20.33
C ALA A 170 5.96 -0.15 20.14
N VAL A 171 4.70 0.04 20.53
CA VAL A 171 4.03 1.35 20.51
C VAL A 171 4.75 2.36 21.42
N ASP A 172 5.18 1.93 22.60
CA ASP A 172 5.92 2.76 23.53
C ASP A 172 7.23 3.25 22.94
N LEU A 173 8.01 2.36 22.30
CA LEU A 173 9.24 2.74 21.63
C LEU A 173 8.98 3.72 20.48
N TYR A 174 7.97 3.47 19.65
CA TYR A 174 7.57 4.38 18.59
C TYR A 174 7.21 5.77 19.12
N PHE A 175 6.39 5.82 20.18
CA PHE A 175 5.99 7.08 20.79
C PHE A 175 7.15 7.78 21.51
N ASP A 176 8.12 7.07 22.11
CA ASP A 176 9.32 7.70 22.67
C ASP A 176 10.08 8.50 21.61
N HIS A 177 10.24 7.93 20.41
CA HIS A 177 10.94 8.56 19.29
C HIS A 177 10.09 9.64 18.59
N LEU A 178 8.79 9.43 18.43
CA LEU A 178 7.91 10.40 17.79
C LEU A 178 7.68 11.62 18.70
N MET A 179 7.35 11.38 19.97
CA MET A 179 6.99 12.47 20.89
C MET A 179 8.17 13.38 21.21
N SER A 180 9.42 12.88 21.17
CA SER A 180 10.61 13.74 21.32
C SER A 180 10.68 14.86 20.27
N ARG A 181 10.04 14.67 19.11
CA ARG A 181 9.97 15.63 17.99
C ARG A 181 8.68 16.44 18.00
N VAL A 182 7.57 15.81 18.41
CA VAL A 182 6.24 16.44 18.44
C VAL A 182 6.10 17.40 19.63
N VAL A 183 6.66 17.09 20.80
CA VAL A 183 6.48 17.89 22.01
C VAL A 183 6.87 19.37 21.80
N PRO A 184 8.02 19.71 21.20
CA PRO A 184 8.36 21.11 20.91
C PRO A 184 7.41 21.83 19.94
N LEU A 185 6.64 21.09 19.14
CA LEU A 185 5.74 21.63 18.11
C LEU A 185 4.31 21.89 18.62
N GLN A 186 4.03 21.56 19.88
CA GLN A 186 2.76 21.86 20.53
C GLN A 186 2.56 23.37 20.70
N TYR A 187 1.30 23.81 20.66
CA TYR A 187 0.90 25.20 20.80
C TYR A 187 1.43 25.84 22.09
N LYS A 188 1.30 25.13 23.22
CA LYS A 188 1.84 25.53 24.53
C LYS A 188 3.36 25.66 24.56
N HIS A 189 4.06 25.03 23.62
CA HIS A 189 5.51 25.13 23.44
C HIS A 189 5.91 26.07 22.29
N GLY A 190 4.95 26.79 21.69
CA GLY A 190 5.20 27.78 20.63
C GLY A 190 5.04 27.26 19.20
N GLY A 191 4.75 25.97 19.00
CA GLY A 191 4.50 25.38 17.68
C GLY A 191 3.02 25.45 17.23
N PRO A 192 2.65 24.90 16.07
CA PRO A 192 1.30 25.06 15.51
C PRO A 192 0.31 23.95 15.95
N ILE A 193 0.75 22.90 16.66
CA ILE A 193 -0.12 21.76 17.00
C ILE A 193 -1.08 22.16 18.11
N ILE A 194 -2.39 22.19 17.81
CA ILE A 194 -3.45 22.62 18.73
C ILE A 194 -4.28 21.46 19.28
N ALA A 195 -4.26 20.30 18.62
CA ALA A 195 -4.92 19.08 19.10
C ALA A 195 -4.20 17.83 18.59
N VAL A 196 -4.39 16.72 19.30
CA VAL A 196 -3.81 15.41 18.96
C VAL A 196 -4.89 14.34 19.03
N GLN A 197 -5.03 13.54 17.96
CA GLN A 197 -5.96 12.41 17.95
C GLN A 197 -5.36 11.20 18.68
N VAL A 198 -6.16 10.54 19.50
CA VAL A 198 -5.84 9.28 20.18
C VAL A 198 -6.34 8.12 19.30
N GLU A 199 -5.42 7.33 18.75
CA GLU A 199 -5.76 6.20 17.87
C GLU A 199 -6.51 6.65 16.60
N ASN A 200 -7.24 5.74 15.93
CA ASN A 200 -8.09 6.06 14.79
C ASN A 200 -9.25 5.05 14.61
N GLU A 201 -10.48 5.53 14.69
CA GLU A 201 -11.71 4.73 14.52
C GLU A 201 -11.68 3.41 15.31
N TYR A 202 -11.24 3.46 16.57
CA TYR A 202 -11.11 2.27 17.39
C TYR A 202 -12.46 1.59 17.64
N GLY A 203 -13.56 2.35 17.61
CA GLY A 203 -14.90 1.80 17.82
C GLY A 203 -15.29 0.73 16.79
N SER A 204 -14.73 0.79 15.59
CA SER A 204 -14.91 -0.21 14.53
C SER A 204 -14.09 -1.50 14.75
N TYR A 205 -13.11 -1.48 15.66
CA TYR A 205 -12.29 -2.64 16.02
C TYR A 205 -12.64 -3.15 17.42
N ASN A 206 -12.52 -2.29 18.44
CA ASN A 206 -12.99 -2.47 19.83
C ASN A 206 -12.81 -3.88 20.42
N LYS A 207 -11.64 -4.49 20.19
CA LYS A 207 -11.32 -5.83 20.70
C LYS A 207 -10.81 -5.82 22.14
N ASP A 208 -10.29 -4.68 22.60
CA ASP A 208 -9.70 -4.54 23.93
C ASP A 208 -10.10 -3.19 24.58
N PRO A 209 -10.98 -3.19 25.59
CA PRO A 209 -11.42 -1.96 26.24
C PRO A 209 -10.31 -1.24 27.04
N ALA A 210 -9.20 -1.93 27.38
CA ALA A 210 -8.08 -1.32 28.10
C ALA A 210 -7.12 -0.57 27.17
N TYR A 211 -7.21 -0.79 25.86
CA TYR A 211 -6.25 -0.27 24.89
C TYR A 211 -6.35 1.24 24.66
N MET A 212 -7.56 1.78 24.48
CA MET A 212 -7.72 3.23 24.28
C MET A 212 -7.27 4.06 25.50
N PRO A 213 -7.61 3.68 26.76
CA PRO A 213 -7.02 4.30 27.94
C PRO A 213 -5.49 4.21 27.97
N TYR A 214 -4.92 3.09 27.53
CA TYR A 214 -3.46 2.91 27.43
C TYR A 214 -2.84 3.92 26.45
N ILE A 215 -3.37 4.03 25.21
CA ILE A 215 -2.83 4.95 24.20
C ILE A 215 -2.95 6.41 24.66
N LYS A 216 -4.09 6.78 25.25
CA LYS A 216 -4.27 8.11 25.84
C LYS A 216 -3.16 8.40 26.86
N LYS A 217 -2.97 7.49 27.83
CA LYS A 217 -1.96 7.65 28.86
C LYS A 217 -0.53 7.67 28.28
N ALA A 218 -0.26 6.86 27.27
CA ALA A 218 1.03 6.80 26.59
C ALA A 218 1.39 8.14 25.92
N LEU A 219 0.40 8.87 25.37
CA LEU A 219 0.59 10.22 24.82
C LEU A 219 0.82 11.26 25.94
N GLU A 220 -0.02 11.23 26.98
CA GLU A 220 0.07 12.16 28.13
C GLU A 220 1.41 12.02 28.88
N ASP A 221 1.81 10.79 29.20
CA ASP A 221 3.05 10.48 29.92
C ASP A 221 4.30 10.91 29.11
N ARG A 222 4.17 11.06 27.79
CA ARG A 222 5.23 11.53 26.87
C ARG A 222 5.14 13.02 26.54
N GLY A 223 4.33 13.77 27.28
CA GLY A 223 4.33 15.23 27.24
C GLY A 223 3.32 15.85 26.28
N ILE A 224 2.36 15.09 25.75
CA ILE A 224 1.23 15.69 25.03
C ILE A 224 0.30 16.38 26.03
N VAL A 225 0.13 17.69 25.85
CA VAL A 225 -0.61 18.59 26.76
C VAL A 225 -1.72 19.37 26.04
N GLU A 226 -1.85 19.19 24.73
CA GLU A 226 -2.90 19.78 23.90
C GLU A 226 -4.22 19.01 24.01
N LEU A 227 -5.29 19.56 23.43
CA LEU A 227 -6.59 18.90 23.41
C LEU A 227 -6.48 17.52 22.75
N LEU A 228 -6.87 16.48 23.48
CA LEU A 228 -7.00 15.13 22.94
C LEU A 228 -8.39 14.93 22.35
N LEU A 229 -8.45 14.23 21.21
CA LEU A 229 -9.70 13.84 20.58
C LEU A 229 -9.69 12.40 20.06
N THR A 230 -10.87 11.78 19.90
CA THR A 230 -11.07 10.53 19.14
C THR A 230 -11.99 10.80 17.95
N SER A 231 -11.95 9.95 16.92
CA SER A 231 -12.80 10.06 15.74
C SER A 231 -13.38 8.70 15.36
N ASP A 232 -14.69 8.66 15.14
CA ASP A 232 -15.39 7.44 14.75
C ASP A 232 -16.63 7.78 13.88
N ASN A 233 -17.00 6.85 13.01
CA ASN A 233 -18.24 6.91 12.25
C ASN A 233 -19.44 6.39 13.08
N LYS A 234 -20.63 6.35 12.46
CA LYS A 234 -21.89 5.94 13.12
C LYS A 234 -21.85 4.56 13.76
N ASP A 235 -21.08 3.63 13.20
CA ASP A 235 -21.03 2.25 13.65
C ASP A 235 -20.02 2.08 14.81
N GLY A 236 -18.93 2.86 14.79
CA GLY A 236 -17.88 2.81 15.80
C GLY A 236 -18.12 3.73 17.00
N LEU A 237 -18.82 4.86 16.83
CA LEU A 237 -18.83 5.96 17.82
C LEU A 237 -19.22 5.53 19.24
N SER A 238 -20.15 4.59 19.38
CA SER A 238 -20.56 4.11 20.71
C SER A 238 -19.47 3.39 21.50
N LYS A 239 -18.43 2.92 20.82
CA LYS A 239 -17.33 2.12 21.36
C LYS A 239 -15.98 2.85 21.34
N GLY A 240 -15.84 3.91 20.55
CA GLY A 240 -14.59 4.67 20.44
C GLY A 240 -14.46 5.84 21.43
N VAL A 241 -15.52 6.18 22.17
CA VAL A 241 -15.50 7.25 23.17
C VAL A 241 -14.70 6.84 24.41
N ILE A 242 -13.81 7.72 24.86
CA ILE A 242 -13.06 7.55 26.11
C ILE A 242 -13.16 8.78 27.02
N HIS A 243 -13.05 8.55 28.34
CA HIS A 243 -13.20 9.61 29.33
C HIS A 243 -12.08 10.67 29.25
N GLY A 244 -12.48 11.95 29.25
CA GLY A 244 -11.57 13.09 29.25
C GLY A 244 -10.91 13.37 27.90
N VAL A 245 -11.47 12.85 26.81
CA VAL A 245 -11.02 13.08 25.43
C VAL A 245 -12.25 13.50 24.61
N LEU A 246 -12.09 14.49 23.73
CA LEU A 246 -13.19 15.00 22.93
C LEU A 246 -13.59 13.98 21.85
N ALA A 247 -14.83 13.53 21.86
CA ALA A 247 -15.33 12.66 20.79
C ALA A 247 -15.70 13.50 19.55
N THR A 248 -15.22 13.07 18.39
CA THR A 248 -15.52 13.69 17.08
C THR A 248 -16.09 12.64 16.13
N ILE A 249 -16.67 13.07 15.02
CA ILE A 249 -17.43 12.19 14.11
C ILE A 249 -16.90 12.18 12.70
N ASN A 250 -17.06 11.04 12.02
CA ASN A 250 -16.73 10.85 10.62
C ASN A 250 -18.00 10.56 9.81
N LEU A 251 -18.18 11.19 8.65
CA LEU A 251 -19.37 11.06 7.81
C LEU A 251 -19.13 11.48 6.35
N GLN A 252 -19.98 11.00 5.45
CA GLN A 252 -20.03 11.48 4.04
C GLN A 252 -21.27 12.30 3.71
N SER A 253 -22.37 12.09 4.44
CA SER A 253 -23.68 12.62 4.05
C SER A 253 -24.38 13.39 5.15
N GLN A 254 -25.18 14.38 4.76
CA GLN A 254 -26.00 15.18 5.68
C GLN A 254 -26.98 14.32 6.51
N HIS A 255 -27.43 13.18 5.99
CA HIS A 255 -28.34 12.28 6.70
C HIS A 255 -27.75 11.72 7.99
N GLU A 256 -26.43 11.50 8.04
CA GLU A 256 -25.73 10.97 9.21
C GLU A 256 -25.50 12.04 10.27
N LEU A 257 -25.43 13.32 9.88
CA LEU A 257 -25.11 14.45 10.75
C LEU A 257 -26.05 14.54 11.95
N GLN A 258 -27.36 14.41 11.74
CA GLN A 258 -28.34 14.51 12.84
C GLN A 258 -28.19 13.35 13.85
N LEU A 259 -28.02 12.12 13.35
CA LEU A 259 -27.87 10.94 14.21
C LEU A 259 -26.60 11.04 15.06
N LEU A 260 -25.48 11.38 14.41
CA LEU A 260 -24.18 11.49 15.03
C LEU A 260 -24.13 12.64 16.05
N THR A 261 -24.66 13.82 15.70
CA THR A 261 -24.68 14.96 16.63
C THR A 261 -25.61 14.75 17.83
N THR A 262 -26.70 14.00 17.65
CA THR A 262 -27.57 13.58 18.76
C THR A 262 -26.81 12.63 19.69
N PHE A 263 -26.08 11.67 19.12
CA PHE A 263 -25.23 10.76 19.90
C PHE A 263 -24.15 11.52 20.68
N LEU A 264 -23.41 12.44 20.04
CA LEU A 264 -22.40 13.26 20.71
C LEU A 264 -22.98 14.01 21.92
N SER A 265 -24.15 14.64 21.76
CA SER A 265 -24.82 15.35 22.84
C SER A 265 -25.14 14.43 24.03
N SER A 266 -25.38 13.14 23.79
CA SER A 266 -25.64 12.16 24.85
C SER A 266 -24.38 11.71 25.62
N VAL A 267 -23.21 11.64 24.96
CA VAL A 267 -21.98 11.09 25.57
C VAL A 267 -21.07 12.17 26.16
N GLN A 268 -21.01 13.36 25.56
CA GLN A 268 -20.11 14.44 26.00
C GLN A 268 -20.84 15.70 26.50
N ARG A 269 -22.18 15.66 26.60
CA ARG A 269 -23.04 16.77 27.06
C ARG A 269 -22.80 18.06 26.25
N VAL A 270 -22.35 19.13 26.91
CA VAL A 270 -22.14 20.46 26.32
C VAL A 270 -20.66 20.61 25.97
N GLN A 271 -20.32 20.16 24.77
CA GLN A 271 -18.98 20.24 24.17
C GLN A 271 -19.11 20.69 22.70
N PRO A 272 -18.07 21.26 22.09
CA PRO A 272 -18.11 21.63 20.68
C PRO A 272 -18.22 20.40 19.78
N LYS A 273 -18.94 20.58 18.66
CA LYS A 273 -19.08 19.55 17.63
C LYS A 273 -17.96 19.69 16.63
N MET A 274 -17.40 18.56 16.22
CA MET A 274 -16.42 18.51 15.14
C MET A 274 -16.64 17.27 14.30
N VAL A 275 -16.69 17.47 12.98
CA VAL A 275 -16.53 16.41 11.99
C VAL A 275 -15.04 16.29 11.70
N MET A 276 -14.40 15.23 12.18
CA MET A 276 -12.95 15.03 12.01
C MET A 276 -12.62 14.43 10.64
N GLU A 277 -13.50 13.63 10.07
CA GLU A 277 -13.39 13.23 8.67
C GLU A 277 -14.72 13.47 7.97
N TYR A 278 -14.79 14.57 7.24
CA TYR A 278 -15.79 14.71 6.19
C TYR A 278 -15.21 14.16 4.89
N TRP A 279 -15.72 13.01 4.44
CA TRP A 279 -15.18 12.33 3.27
C TRP A 279 -15.58 13.05 1.97
N THR A 280 -14.68 13.84 1.39
CA THR A 280 -14.96 14.68 0.20
C THR A 280 -15.08 13.92 -1.11
N GLY A 281 -14.74 12.64 -1.08
CA GLY A 281 -14.75 11.67 -2.16
C GLY A 281 -14.48 10.29 -1.54
N TRP A 282 -13.85 9.38 -2.26
CA TRP A 282 -13.52 8.05 -1.74
C TRP A 282 -12.28 7.47 -2.43
N PHE A 283 -11.63 6.49 -1.81
CA PHE A 283 -10.47 5.80 -2.39
C PHE A 283 -10.90 4.72 -3.39
N ASP A 284 -10.00 4.36 -4.30
CA ASP A 284 -10.25 3.35 -5.32
C ASP A 284 -9.51 2.04 -5.06
N SER A 285 -10.06 0.96 -5.60
CA SER A 285 -9.40 -0.34 -5.63
C SER A 285 -9.18 -0.83 -7.06
N TRP A 286 -8.13 -1.60 -7.27
CA TRP A 286 -7.84 -2.19 -8.58
C TRP A 286 -9.01 -3.03 -9.11
N GLY A 287 -9.41 -2.76 -10.36
CA GLY A 287 -10.55 -3.42 -11.02
C GLY A 287 -11.93 -2.87 -10.64
N GLY A 288 -12.00 -1.90 -9.71
CA GLY A 288 -13.22 -1.15 -9.40
C GLY A 288 -13.39 0.11 -10.26
N PRO A 289 -14.58 0.74 -10.22
CA PRO A 289 -14.76 2.07 -10.80
C PRO A 289 -14.02 3.14 -9.98
N HIS A 290 -13.66 4.25 -10.62
CA HIS A 290 -13.20 5.45 -9.92
C HIS A 290 -14.37 6.09 -9.16
N ASN A 291 -14.19 6.33 -7.86
CA ASN A 291 -15.22 6.92 -7.02
C ASN A 291 -15.24 8.44 -7.19
N ILE A 292 -16.42 8.98 -7.46
CA ILE A 292 -16.64 10.41 -7.68
C ILE A 292 -17.82 10.86 -6.81
N LEU A 293 -17.69 12.02 -6.19
CA LEU A 293 -18.73 12.69 -5.40
C LEU A 293 -19.00 14.08 -5.98
N ASP A 294 -20.28 14.41 -6.22
CA ASP A 294 -20.63 15.67 -6.87
C ASP A 294 -20.23 16.89 -6.03
N SER A 295 -19.68 17.91 -6.69
CA SER A 295 -19.20 19.12 -6.02
C SER A 295 -20.31 19.93 -5.33
N SER A 296 -21.55 19.81 -5.79
CA SER A 296 -22.73 20.46 -5.18
C SER A 296 -23.19 19.71 -3.93
N GLU A 297 -23.16 18.37 -3.95
CA GLU A 297 -23.44 17.54 -2.78
C GLU A 297 -22.40 17.76 -1.67
N VAL A 298 -21.13 17.91 -2.06
CA VAL A 298 -20.04 18.31 -1.16
C VAL A 298 -20.35 19.63 -0.50
N LEU A 299 -20.66 20.67 -1.29
CA LEU A 299 -20.96 21.99 -0.76
C LEU A 299 -22.20 21.98 0.14
N GLN A 300 -23.26 21.27 -0.23
CA GLN A 300 -24.49 21.14 0.55
C GLN A 300 -24.21 20.54 1.93
N THR A 301 -23.43 19.45 1.97
CA THR A 301 -23.10 18.78 3.24
C THR A 301 -22.18 19.64 4.10
N VAL A 302 -21.16 20.28 3.50
CA VAL A 302 -20.28 21.21 4.23
C VAL A 302 -21.05 22.39 4.81
N SER A 303 -21.98 23.00 4.04
CA SER A 303 -22.86 24.05 4.55
C SER A 303 -23.67 23.57 5.73
N ALA A 304 -24.32 22.40 5.61
CA ALA A 304 -25.13 21.83 6.69
C ALA A 304 -24.33 21.56 7.97
N ILE A 305 -23.08 21.12 7.86
CA ILE A 305 -22.18 20.91 9.01
C ILE A 305 -21.88 22.24 9.72
N ILE A 306 -21.55 23.28 8.95
CA ILE A 306 -21.25 24.61 9.50
C ILE A 306 -22.51 25.26 10.10
N ASP A 307 -23.65 25.19 9.41
CA ASP A 307 -24.94 25.71 9.89
C ASP A 307 -25.38 25.02 11.20
N ALA A 308 -24.98 23.76 11.41
CA ALA A 308 -25.20 23.01 12.65
C ALA A 308 -24.25 23.41 13.80
N GLY A 309 -23.39 24.42 13.60
CA GLY A 309 -22.43 24.91 14.58
C GLY A 309 -21.20 24.01 14.76
N SER A 310 -20.88 23.16 13.77
CA SER A 310 -19.78 22.21 13.88
C SER A 310 -18.52 22.72 13.17
N SER A 311 -17.37 22.50 13.83
CA SER A 311 -16.08 22.51 13.13
C SER A 311 -15.98 21.33 12.16
N ILE A 312 -15.10 21.42 11.18
CA ILE A 312 -14.99 20.43 10.09
C ILE A 312 -13.54 20.24 9.67
N ASN A 313 -13.19 19.02 9.30
CA ASN A 313 -11.97 18.69 8.57
C ASN A 313 -12.30 17.92 7.28
N LEU A 314 -11.84 18.44 6.15
CA LEU A 314 -12.06 17.86 4.82
C LEU A 314 -11.07 16.72 4.59
N TYR A 315 -11.56 15.48 4.52
CA TYR A 315 -10.76 14.27 4.23
C TYR A 315 -11.14 13.72 2.84
N MET A 316 -10.33 13.84 1.79
CA MET A 316 -9.05 14.52 1.69
C MET A 316 -9.21 15.92 1.11
N PHE A 317 -8.50 16.89 1.68
CA PHE A 317 -8.30 18.15 0.97
C PHE A 317 -7.37 17.92 -0.24
N HIS A 318 -6.28 17.19 -0.03
CA HIS A 318 -5.43 16.70 -1.11
C HIS A 318 -4.92 15.32 -0.73
N GLY A 319 -5.28 14.30 -1.52
CA GLY A 319 -4.91 12.93 -1.22
C GLY A 319 -3.48 12.57 -1.66
N GLY A 320 -3.09 12.89 -2.89
CA GLY A 320 -1.73 12.65 -3.42
C GLY A 320 -1.55 11.24 -3.99
N THR A 321 -0.40 10.60 -3.73
CA THR A 321 -0.03 9.32 -4.35
C THR A 321 0.50 8.32 -3.34
N ASN A 322 0.08 7.06 -3.45
CA ASN A 322 0.70 5.91 -2.79
C ASN A 322 1.97 5.50 -3.55
N PHE A 323 3.08 6.22 -3.38
CA PHE A 323 4.34 5.87 -4.05
C PHE A 323 4.92 4.53 -3.57
N GLY A 324 5.64 3.83 -4.45
CA GLY A 324 6.24 2.54 -4.12
C GLY A 324 5.18 1.50 -3.75
N PHE A 325 5.33 0.87 -2.57
CA PHE A 325 4.47 -0.22 -2.09
C PHE A 325 3.68 0.17 -0.83
N ILE A 326 3.43 1.46 -0.63
CA ILE A 326 2.77 1.92 0.60
C ILE A 326 1.25 1.75 0.55
N ASN A 327 0.65 1.40 -0.58
CA ASN A 327 -0.81 1.21 -0.67
C ASN A 327 -1.29 0.13 0.31
N GLY A 328 -2.48 0.32 0.85
CA GLY A 328 -3.16 -0.69 1.64
C GLY A 328 -4.01 -1.65 0.79
N ALA A 329 -4.89 -2.37 1.48
CA ALA A 329 -5.94 -3.17 0.88
C ALA A 329 -7.16 -3.28 1.79
N MET A 330 -8.29 -3.70 1.22
CA MET A 330 -9.51 -4.06 1.94
C MET A 330 -9.81 -5.54 1.76
N HIS A 331 -10.36 -6.20 2.79
CA HIS A 331 -10.74 -7.60 2.70
C HIS A 331 -11.93 -7.95 3.60
N PHE A 332 -13.13 -7.56 3.16
CA PHE A 332 -14.39 -7.97 3.80
C PHE A 332 -14.91 -9.29 3.23
N HIS A 333 -15.30 -9.30 1.95
CA HIS A 333 -15.73 -10.50 1.22
C HIS A 333 -14.68 -10.99 0.24
N GLU A 334 -13.99 -10.06 -0.42
CA GLU A 334 -12.87 -10.34 -1.31
C GLU A 334 -11.73 -9.36 -1.01
N TYR A 335 -10.50 -9.81 -1.21
CA TYR A 335 -9.31 -8.97 -1.15
C TYR A 335 -9.30 -8.00 -2.34
N LYS A 336 -9.14 -6.72 -2.04
CA LYS A 336 -8.99 -5.64 -3.01
C LYS A 336 -7.83 -4.75 -2.59
N SER A 337 -6.84 -4.65 -3.45
CA SER A 337 -5.70 -3.73 -3.27
C SER A 337 -6.12 -2.32 -3.66
N ASP A 338 -5.73 -1.35 -2.83
CA ASP A 338 -5.95 0.07 -3.12
C ASP A 338 -5.03 0.49 -4.27
N VAL A 339 -5.51 1.41 -5.13
CA VAL A 339 -4.71 1.84 -6.30
C VAL A 339 -3.54 2.75 -5.89
N THR A 340 -2.60 2.93 -6.83
CA THR A 340 -1.44 3.81 -6.64
C THR A 340 -1.85 5.27 -6.48
N SER A 341 -2.81 5.73 -7.29
CA SER A 341 -3.37 7.06 -7.14
C SER A 341 -4.13 7.15 -5.82
N TYR A 342 -3.89 8.22 -5.07
CA TYR A 342 -4.76 8.60 -3.96
C TYR A 342 -5.39 9.95 -4.26
N ASP A 343 -5.81 10.16 -5.52
CA ASP A 343 -6.56 11.35 -5.95
C ASP A 343 -7.79 11.57 -5.08
N TYR A 344 -8.48 10.46 -4.73
CA TYR A 344 -9.62 10.41 -3.82
C TYR A 344 -10.88 11.15 -4.34
N ASP A 345 -10.83 11.70 -5.57
CA ASP A 345 -11.73 12.78 -5.99
C ASP A 345 -11.75 13.91 -4.93
N ALA A 346 -10.55 14.25 -4.42
CA ALA A 346 -10.35 15.23 -3.36
C ALA A 346 -10.64 16.67 -3.83
N VAL A 347 -10.52 17.62 -2.90
CA VAL A 347 -10.65 19.05 -3.23
C VAL A 347 -9.57 19.50 -4.22
N LEU A 348 -8.34 18.98 -4.10
CA LEU A 348 -7.29 19.08 -5.11
C LEU A 348 -7.02 17.71 -5.73
N THR A 349 -6.78 17.66 -7.04
CA THR A 349 -6.40 16.42 -7.74
C THR A 349 -5.09 15.84 -7.19
N GLU A 350 -4.74 14.62 -7.56
CA GLU A 350 -3.46 13.96 -7.23
C GLU A 350 -2.24 14.83 -7.59
N ALA A 351 -2.31 15.58 -8.69
CA ALA A 351 -1.23 16.50 -9.10
C ALA A 351 -1.29 17.87 -8.41
N GLY A 352 -2.30 18.11 -7.56
CA GLY A 352 -2.52 19.36 -6.84
C GLY A 352 -3.24 20.42 -7.66
N ASP A 353 -4.00 20.06 -8.69
CA ASP A 353 -4.77 21.00 -9.51
C ASP A 353 -6.09 21.40 -8.84
N TYR A 354 -6.63 22.55 -9.20
CA TYR A 354 -7.93 23.01 -8.72
C TYR A 354 -9.06 22.24 -9.40
N THR A 355 -10.06 21.88 -8.60
CA THR A 355 -11.30 21.22 -9.05
C THR A 355 -12.50 22.15 -8.89
N ASP A 356 -13.66 21.73 -9.40
CA ASP A 356 -14.92 22.44 -9.11
C ASP A 356 -15.26 22.44 -7.61
N LYS A 357 -14.87 21.38 -6.87
CA LYS A 357 -14.98 21.34 -5.40
C LYS A 357 -14.16 22.46 -4.77
N TYR A 358 -12.92 22.65 -5.21
CA TYR A 358 -12.06 23.73 -4.71
C TYR A 358 -12.69 25.09 -4.91
N ASN A 359 -13.21 25.36 -6.13
CA ASN A 359 -13.78 26.66 -6.46
C ASN A 359 -15.03 26.96 -5.62
N LYS A 360 -15.96 26.00 -5.52
CA LYS A 360 -17.20 26.13 -4.72
C LYS A 360 -16.91 26.29 -3.23
N LEU A 361 -16.03 25.46 -2.68
CA LEU A 361 -15.65 25.53 -1.27
C LEU A 361 -14.93 26.85 -0.96
N ARG A 362 -14.04 27.31 -1.84
CA ARG A 362 -13.36 28.59 -1.65
C ARG A 362 -14.35 29.77 -1.66
N GLU A 363 -15.32 29.78 -2.56
CA GLU A 363 -16.36 30.81 -2.59
C GLU A 363 -17.16 30.81 -1.28
N PHE A 364 -17.56 29.63 -0.82
CA PHE A 364 -18.31 29.46 0.42
C PHE A 364 -17.51 29.85 1.67
N PHE A 365 -16.27 29.38 1.83
CA PHE A 365 -15.42 29.81 2.93
C PHE A 365 -15.10 31.32 2.85
N GLY A 366 -15.03 31.86 1.63
CA GLY A 366 -14.86 33.28 1.37
C GLY A 366 -16.05 34.12 1.83
N SER A 367 -17.27 33.61 1.69
CA SER A 367 -18.49 34.32 2.10
C SER A 367 -18.66 34.38 3.61
N ILE A 368 -18.14 33.39 4.34
CA ILE A 368 -18.15 33.36 5.81
C ILE A 368 -16.89 33.98 6.43
N SER A 369 -15.79 34.06 5.69
CA SER A 369 -14.59 34.76 6.14
C SER A 369 -14.85 36.27 6.05
N GLY A 370 -14.85 36.98 7.18
CA GLY A 370 -15.10 38.43 7.25
C GLY A 370 -14.07 39.34 6.54
N GLY A 371 -13.27 38.80 5.63
CA GLY A 371 -12.27 39.50 4.83
C GLY A 371 -11.86 38.69 3.58
N PRO A 372 -11.15 39.30 2.62
CA PRO A 372 -10.79 38.64 1.37
C PRO A 372 -9.79 37.49 1.61
N LEU A 373 -10.10 36.31 1.08
CA LEU A 373 -9.18 35.17 1.05
C LEU A 373 -7.95 35.48 0.17
N PRO A 374 -6.76 34.97 0.52
CA PRO A 374 -5.57 35.16 -0.30
C PRO A 374 -5.75 34.54 -1.69
N PRO A 375 -5.08 35.08 -2.72
CA PRO A 375 -5.17 34.54 -4.06
C PRO A 375 -4.53 33.13 -4.12
N PRO A 376 -5.15 32.17 -4.82
CA PRO A 376 -4.55 30.87 -5.05
C PRO A 376 -3.23 30.98 -5.84
N PRO A 377 -2.19 30.18 -5.53
CA PRO A 377 -0.98 30.14 -6.35
C PRO A 377 -1.28 29.63 -7.78
N GLY A 378 -0.40 29.95 -8.73
CA GLY A 378 -0.52 29.46 -10.10
C GLY A 378 -0.39 27.92 -10.18
N LEU A 379 -1.01 27.30 -11.18
CA LEU A 379 -0.84 25.87 -11.42
C LEU A 379 0.59 25.55 -11.85
N LEU A 380 1.07 24.38 -11.44
CA LEU A 380 2.36 23.86 -11.90
C LEU A 380 2.22 23.40 -13.36
N PRO A 381 3.19 23.73 -14.24
CA PRO A 381 3.12 23.33 -15.63
C PRO A 381 3.18 21.82 -15.77
N LYS A 382 2.39 21.27 -16.69
CA LYS A 382 2.46 19.87 -17.10
C LYS A 382 3.12 19.80 -18.48
N THR A 383 3.94 18.77 -18.67
CA THR A 383 4.68 18.57 -19.92
C THR A 383 4.33 17.20 -20.48
N VAL A 384 4.03 17.16 -21.77
CA VAL A 384 3.95 15.92 -22.54
C VAL A 384 5.35 15.64 -23.07
N TYR A 385 5.96 14.56 -22.61
CA TYR A 385 7.26 14.10 -23.09
C TYR A 385 7.10 13.20 -24.32
N GLU A 386 8.12 13.17 -25.18
CA GLU A 386 8.15 12.24 -26.31
C GLU A 386 8.11 10.78 -25.81
N PRO A 387 7.46 9.86 -26.55
CA PRO A 387 7.42 8.46 -26.18
C PRO A 387 8.82 7.85 -26.02
N VAL A 388 9.11 7.35 -24.81
CA VAL A 388 10.36 6.63 -24.54
C VAL A 388 10.15 5.15 -24.83
N ARG A 389 10.94 4.59 -25.74
CA ARG A 389 10.96 3.14 -26.00
C ARG A 389 12.11 2.50 -25.22
N PRO A 390 11.85 1.59 -24.27
CA PRO A 390 12.92 0.85 -23.61
C PRO A 390 13.63 -0.03 -24.63
N THR A 391 14.92 0.22 -24.86
CA THR A 391 15.76 -0.54 -25.80
C THR A 391 16.58 -1.64 -25.13
N LEU A 392 16.76 -1.55 -23.82
CA LEU A 392 17.50 -2.50 -23.00
C LEU A 392 16.55 -3.12 -21.98
N TYR A 393 16.66 -4.43 -21.81
CA TYR A 393 15.93 -5.17 -20.78
C TYR A 393 16.82 -6.28 -20.24
N LEU A 394 16.63 -6.63 -18.97
CA LEU A 394 17.24 -7.78 -18.33
C LEU A 394 16.10 -8.58 -17.71
N SER A 395 15.97 -9.87 -18.07
CA SER A 395 14.94 -10.71 -17.46
C SER A 395 15.26 -10.92 -15.99
N LEU A 396 14.24 -11.15 -15.15
CA LEU A 396 14.46 -11.50 -13.75
C LEU A 396 15.39 -12.72 -13.62
N TRP A 397 15.26 -13.70 -14.52
CA TRP A 397 16.05 -14.94 -14.51
C TRP A 397 17.53 -14.70 -14.79
N ASP A 398 17.83 -13.79 -15.71
CA ASP A 398 19.22 -13.39 -16.00
C ASP A 398 19.75 -12.50 -14.86
N ALA A 399 18.92 -11.62 -14.32
CA ALA A 399 19.29 -10.75 -13.19
C ALA A 399 19.66 -11.55 -11.93
N LEU A 400 18.94 -12.64 -11.64
CA LEU A 400 19.22 -13.50 -10.48
C LEU A 400 20.64 -14.06 -10.49
N GLN A 401 21.20 -14.37 -11.66
CA GLN A 401 22.57 -14.87 -11.77
C GLN A 401 23.60 -13.86 -11.26
N TYR A 402 23.32 -12.56 -11.44
CA TYR A 402 24.19 -11.48 -10.97
C TYR A 402 23.90 -11.05 -9.52
N MET A 403 22.69 -11.29 -9.02
CA MET A 403 22.31 -10.97 -7.63
C MET A 403 22.83 -11.98 -6.61
N GLU A 404 23.16 -13.19 -7.06
CA GLU A 404 23.64 -14.31 -6.21
C GLU A 404 25.17 -14.38 -6.07
N GLU A 405 25.92 -13.59 -6.84
CA GLU A 405 27.38 -13.50 -6.72
C GLU A 405 27.83 -12.23 -6.00
N PRO A 406 28.84 -12.28 -5.11
CA PRO A 406 29.44 -11.09 -4.52
C PRO A 406 30.20 -10.30 -5.59
N CYS A 407 29.50 -9.41 -6.29
CA CYS A 407 30.10 -8.54 -7.29
C CYS A 407 30.65 -7.25 -6.62
N PRO A 408 31.91 -6.84 -6.87
CA PRO A 408 32.50 -5.62 -6.30
C PRO A 408 31.76 -4.32 -6.67
N VAL A 409 30.91 -4.36 -7.70
CA VAL A 409 30.19 -3.21 -8.26
C VAL A 409 28.70 -3.24 -7.94
N CYS A 410 28.15 -4.42 -7.60
CA CYS A 410 26.74 -4.55 -7.24
C CYS A 410 26.59 -4.32 -5.73
N LEU A 411 25.99 -3.19 -5.35
CA LEU A 411 25.62 -2.87 -3.96
C LEU A 411 24.51 -3.79 -3.39
N PHE A 412 23.99 -4.71 -4.21
CA PHE A 412 22.87 -5.59 -3.87
C PHE A 412 23.28 -7.06 -4.06
N TYR A 413 23.72 -7.67 -2.97
CA TYR A 413 23.92 -9.11 -2.87
C TYR A 413 22.69 -9.72 -2.18
N ILE A 414 22.01 -10.65 -2.85
CA ILE A 414 20.84 -11.35 -2.27
C ILE A 414 21.27 -12.78 -1.96
N GLN A 415 21.46 -13.09 -0.68
CA GLN A 415 21.64 -14.47 -0.26
C GLN A 415 20.31 -15.23 -0.30
N PRO A 416 20.22 -16.32 -1.09
CA PRO A 416 19.09 -17.22 -1.00
C PRO A 416 19.02 -17.85 0.39
N VAL A 417 17.82 -17.89 0.96
CA VAL A 417 17.57 -18.56 2.24
C VAL A 417 17.01 -19.95 1.96
N ASN A 418 17.66 -20.99 2.46
CA ASN A 418 17.16 -22.35 2.38
C ASN A 418 16.26 -22.67 3.59
N SER A 419 15.10 -23.26 3.34
CA SER A 419 14.15 -23.67 4.38
C SER A 419 13.41 -24.93 3.98
N GLU A 420 13.10 -25.82 4.93
CA GLU A 420 12.26 -27.01 4.65
C GLU A 420 10.81 -26.65 4.29
N LYS A 421 10.35 -25.48 4.71
CA LYS A 421 8.98 -24.99 4.47
C LYS A 421 9.01 -23.57 3.90
N PRO A 422 8.01 -23.18 3.10
CA PRO A 422 7.85 -21.77 2.72
C PRO A 422 7.78 -20.90 3.98
N VAL A 423 8.55 -19.81 3.99
CA VAL A 423 8.57 -18.79 5.06
C VAL A 423 7.88 -17.55 4.52
N ASN A 424 7.00 -16.92 5.32
CA ASN A 424 6.37 -15.65 4.96
C ASN A 424 7.40 -14.51 4.88
N MET A 425 7.03 -13.39 4.24
CA MET A 425 7.96 -12.29 3.99
C MET A 425 8.51 -11.70 5.29
N GLU A 426 7.70 -11.61 6.33
CA GLU A 426 8.05 -11.02 7.62
C GLU A 426 9.08 -11.87 8.39
N ASN A 427 9.05 -13.19 8.25
CA ASN A 427 9.93 -14.12 8.96
C ASN A 427 11.19 -14.50 8.18
N LEU A 428 11.46 -13.87 7.03
CA LEU A 428 12.72 -14.07 6.33
C LEU A 428 13.90 -13.59 7.20
N PRO A 429 15.00 -14.37 7.30
CA PRO A 429 16.18 -13.98 8.06
C PRO A 429 17.04 -12.98 7.29
N ILE A 430 16.42 -11.89 6.81
CA ILE A 430 17.06 -10.80 6.07
C ILE A 430 16.85 -9.47 6.80
N ASN A 431 17.50 -8.40 6.33
CA ASN A 431 17.36 -7.06 6.90
C ASN A 431 17.60 -7.03 8.42
N ASN A 432 18.67 -7.68 8.86
CA ASN A 432 19.02 -7.86 10.27
C ASN A 432 17.89 -8.50 11.11
N GLY A 433 17.17 -9.47 10.52
CA GLY A 433 16.09 -10.18 11.18
C GLY A 433 14.75 -9.44 11.19
N ASN A 434 14.57 -8.38 10.39
CA ASN A 434 13.29 -7.67 10.26
C ASN A 434 12.39 -8.20 9.12
N GLY A 435 12.86 -9.23 8.40
CA GLY A 435 12.14 -9.75 7.24
C GLY A 435 12.07 -8.76 6.08
N GLN A 436 11.11 -9.00 5.20
CA GLN A 436 10.82 -8.19 4.04
C GLN A 436 9.42 -7.57 4.15
N SER A 437 9.36 -6.24 4.25
CA SER A 437 8.06 -5.54 4.37
C SER A 437 7.29 -5.51 3.05
N PHE A 438 7.96 -5.26 1.92
CA PHE A 438 7.32 -4.90 0.65
C PHE A 438 7.93 -5.63 -0.55
N GLY A 439 7.26 -5.53 -1.70
CA GLY A 439 7.78 -5.99 -2.99
C GLY A 439 7.53 -7.47 -3.26
N TYR A 440 8.54 -8.16 -3.80
CA TYR A 440 8.42 -9.52 -4.33
C TYR A 440 9.33 -10.50 -3.58
N ILE A 441 8.86 -11.75 -3.45
CA ILE A 441 9.68 -12.89 -3.01
C ILE A 441 9.54 -14.03 -4.01
N LEU A 442 10.68 -14.63 -4.38
CA LEU A 442 10.73 -15.82 -5.21
C LEU A 442 10.90 -17.06 -4.33
N TYR A 443 9.95 -18.00 -4.43
CA TYR A 443 10.06 -19.35 -3.88
C TYR A 443 10.53 -20.30 -4.98
N GLU A 444 11.55 -21.09 -4.71
CA GLU A 444 12.11 -22.07 -5.63
C GLU A 444 12.20 -23.44 -4.97
N THR A 445 11.80 -24.50 -5.68
CA THR A 445 12.01 -25.90 -5.26
C THR A 445 12.19 -26.80 -6.48
N THR A 446 12.84 -27.95 -6.30
CA THR A 446 12.90 -28.99 -7.33
C THR A 446 11.72 -29.94 -7.20
N ILE A 447 11.14 -30.33 -8.34
CA ILE A 447 10.07 -31.32 -8.45
C ILE A 447 10.46 -32.40 -9.48
N ASP A 448 9.95 -33.61 -9.30
CA ASP A 448 10.23 -34.79 -10.16
C ASP A 448 8.96 -35.38 -10.82
N SER A 449 7.80 -34.82 -10.49
CA SER A 449 6.49 -35.31 -10.91
C SER A 449 5.54 -34.17 -11.26
N SER A 450 4.65 -34.42 -12.20
CA SER A 450 3.53 -33.54 -12.53
C SER A 450 2.39 -33.72 -11.53
N GLY A 451 1.53 -32.71 -11.39
CA GLY A 451 0.45 -32.78 -10.43
C GLY A 451 -0.36 -31.50 -10.32
N VAL A 452 -1.13 -31.38 -9.24
CA VAL A 452 -1.84 -30.14 -8.90
C VAL A 452 -1.13 -29.48 -7.73
N LEU A 453 -0.57 -28.30 -7.99
CA LEU A 453 -0.04 -27.43 -6.94
C LEU A 453 -1.21 -26.71 -6.27
N SER A 454 -1.32 -26.83 -4.95
CA SER A 454 -2.36 -26.16 -4.16
C SER A 454 -1.78 -25.41 -2.97
N GLY A 455 -2.28 -24.20 -2.74
CA GLY A 455 -1.91 -23.34 -1.63
C GLY A 455 -2.64 -22.01 -1.65
N LEU A 456 -2.70 -21.34 -0.50
CA LEU A 456 -3.10 -19.93 -0.42
C LEU A 456 -1.85 -19.07 -0.55
N VAL A 457 -1.78 -18.30 -1.62
CA VAL A 457 -0.72 -17.30 -1.84
C VAL A 457 -1.29 -15.93 -1.48
N ARG A 458 -0.54 -15.17 -0.67
CA ARG A 458 -0.87 -13.79 -0.32
C ARG A 458 0.14 -12.83 -0.96
N ASP A 459 -0.21 -12.03 -1.95
CA ASP A 459 -1.56 -11.85 -2.54
C ASP A 459 -1.68 -12.44 -3.94
N ARG A 460 -0.59 -12.42 -4.70
CA ARG A 460 -0.56 -12.93 -6.07
C ARG A 460 0.76 -13.65 -6.36
N GLY A 461 0.69 -14.92 -6.75
CA GLY A 461 1.84 -15.77 -7.08
C GLY A 461 1.84 -16.15 -8.55
N GLN A 462 2.89 -15.76 -9.27
CA GLN A 462 3.12 -16.22 -10.64
C GLN A 462 3.91 -17.53 -10.60
N VAL A 463 3.38 -18.59 -11.18
CA VAL A 463 3.97 -19.93 -11.11
C VAL A 463 4.71 -20.24 -12.41
N PHE A 464 5.96 -20.68 -12.28
CA PHE A 464 6.81 -21.05 -13.40
C PHE A 464 7.36 -22.47 -13.21
N VAL A 465 7.51 -23.17 -14.33
CA VAL A 465 8.27 -24.42 -14.44
C VAL A 465 9.49 -24.11 -15.30
N ASN A 466 10.66 -24.23 -14.69
CA ASN A 466 11.89 -23.55 -15.12
C ASN A 466 11.65 -22.04 -15.27
N THR A 467 11.64 -21.54 -16.50
CA THR A 467 11.42 -20.13 -16.85
C THR A 467 10.06 -19.90 -17.52
N VAL A 468 9.29 -20.96 -17.75
CA VAL A 468 8.01 -20.92 -18.48
C VAL A 468 6.86 -20.71 -17.50
N SER A 469 6.08 -19.65 -17.71
CA SER A 469 4.89 -19.36 -16.90
C SER A 469 3.79 -20.39 -17.14
N VAL A 470 3.22 -20.91 -16.06
CA VAL A 470 2.13 -21.90 -16.05
C VAL A 470 0.81 -21.24 -15.64
N GLY A 471 0.85 -20.14 -14.88
CA GLY A 471 -0.32 -19.36 -14.48
C GLY A 471 -0.14 -18.66 -13.14
N PHE A 472 -1.28 -18.35 -12.49
CA PHE A 472 -1.33 -17.53 -11.28
C PHE A 472 -2.08 -18.23 -10.14
N LEU A 473 -1.58 -18.04 -8.93
CA LEU A 473 -2.27 -18.34 -7.67
C LEU A 473 -2.65 -17.03 -6.97
N ASP A 474 -3.85 -16.96 -6.41
CA ASP A 474 -4.36 -15.81 -5.66
C ASP A 474 -5.46 -16.27 -4.67
N TYR A 475 -6.16 -15.33 -4.03
CA TYR A 475 -7.24 -15.64 -3.10
C TYR A 475 -8.38 -16.50 -3.70
N LYS A 476 -8.65 -16.34 -5.01
CA LYS A 476 -9.70 -17.05 -5.78
C LYS A 476 -9.16 -18.33 -6.42
N ARG A 477 -7.95 -18.30 -6.99
CA ARG A 477 -7.30 -19.43 -7.67
C ARG A 477 -6.24 -20.07 -6.77
N ARG A 478 -6.64 -21.10 -6.02
CA ARG A 478 -5.77 -21.81 -5.04
C ARG A 478 -5.17 -23.12 -5.55
N LYS A 479 -5.39 -23.44 -6.82
CA LYS A 479 -4.95 -24.68 -7.47
C LYS A 479 -4.49 -24.38 -8.89
N ILE A 480 -3.38 -25.00 -9.29
CA ILE A 480 -2.86 -24.94 -10.65
C ILE A 480 -2.28 -26.28 -11.06
N SER A 481 -2.54 -26.69 -12.29
CA SER A 481 -1.99 -27.94 -12.85
C SER A 481 -0.56 -27.69 -13.32
N ILE A 482 0.37 -28.49 -12.81
CA ILE A 482 1.75 -28.55 -13.27
C ILE A 482 1.80 -29.54 -14.45
N PRO A 483 2.31 -29.13 -15.62
CA PRO A 483 2.36 -29.98 -16.80
C PRO A 483 3.22 -31.23 -16.57
N LEU A 484 3.10 -32.21 -17.47
CA LEU A 484 3.99 -33.37 -17.53
C LEU A 484 5.45 -32.90 -17.64
N ILE A 485 6.28 -33.35 -16.71
CA ILE A 485 7.71 -33.05 -16.66
C ILE A 485 8.51 -34.35 -16.82
N GLN A 486 9.71 -34.22 -17.38
CA GLN A 486 10.67 -35.32 -17.49
C GLN A 486 11.86 -35.03 -16.57
N GLY A 487 12.15 -35.94 -15.65
CA GLY A 487 13.23 -35.78 -14.68
C GLY A 487 12.99 -34.64 -13.69
N TYR A 488 14.09 -34.16 -13.10
CA TYR A 488 14.05 -33.07 -12.13
C TYR A 488 13.91 -31.72 -12.83
N THR A 489 12.92 -30.94 -12.39
CA THR A 489 12.61 -29.61 -12.93
C THR A 489 12.45 -28.61 -11.81
N ILE A 490 12.74 -27.33 -12.07
CA ILE A 490 12.63 -26.29 -11.05
C ILE A 490 11.21 -25.69 -11.09
N LEU A 491 10.50 -25.76 -9.97
CA LEU A 491 9.24 -25.03 -9.75
C LEU A 491 9.56 -23.70 -9.07
N ARG A 492 9.06 -22.60 -9.63
CA ARG A 492 9.22 -21.26 -9.06
C ARG A 492 7.88 -20.59 -8.85
N ILE A 493 7.78 -19.81 -7.78
CA ILE A 493 6.62 -18.95 -7.51
C ILE A 493 7.12 -17.56 -7.13
N LEU A 494 6.91 -16.60 -8.04
CA LEU A 494 7.16 -15.19 -7.76
C LEU A 494 5.91 -14.60 -7.10
N VAL A 495 5.99 -14.31 -5.81
CA VAL A 495 4.89 -13.77 -5.02
C VAL A 495 5.05 -12.27 -4.83
N GLU A 496 3.97 -11.54 -5.09
CA GLU A 496 3.83 -10.11 -4.90
C GLU A 496 3.00 -9.82 -3.64
N ASN A 497 3.52 -8.96 -2.78
CA ASN A 497 2.72 -8.29 -1.75
C ASN A 497 1.99 -7.12 -2.43
N CYS A 498 0.67 -7.22 -2.58
CA CYS A 498 -0.15 -6.18 -3.21
C CYS A 498 -0.70 -5.15 -2.19
N GLY A 499 -0.20 -5.14 -0.96
CA GLY A 499 -0.65 -4.28 0.13
C GLY A 499 -1.30 -5.07 1.27
N ARG A 500 -0.85 -4.90 2.50
CA ARG A 500 -1.53 -5.46 3.68
C ARG A 500 -2.86 -4.78 3.91
N VAL A 501 -3.85 -5.57 4.31
CA VAL A 501 -5.16 -5.05 4.67
C VAL A 501 -5.00 -3.98 5.75
N ASN A 502 -5.65 -2.85 5.56
CA ASN A 502 -5.47 -1.66 6.38
C ASN A 502 -6.66 -1.39 7.32
N TYR A 503 -7.77 -2.12 7.19
CA TYR A 503 -8.98 -1.95 7.99
C TYR A 503 -9.68 -3.28 8.28
N GLY A 504 -10.28 -3.40 9.46
CA GLY A 504 -11.06 -4.57 9.90
C GLY A 504 -10.29 -5.55 10.78
N ASP A 505 -10.91 -6.70 11.06
CA ASP A 505 -10.45 -7.63 12.10
C ASP A 505 -9.28 -8.53 11.67
N ASN A 506 -9.00 -8.62 10.37
CA ASN A 506 -8.05 -9.56 9.77
C ASN A 506 -6.66 -8.93 9.51
N ILE A 507 -6.36 -7.79 10.11
CA ILE A 507 -5.05 -7.12 10.04
C ILE A 507 -3.93 -7.98 10.66
N ASP A 508 -4.25 -8.73 11.73
CA ASP A 508 -3.29 -9.63 12.40
C ASP A 508 -2.85 -10.79 11.51
N ASP A 509 -3.70 -11.17 10.55
CA ASP A 509 -3.44 -12.28 9.64
C ASP A 509 -2.63 -11.85 8.41
N GLN A 510 -2.26 -10.58 8.25
CA GLN A 510 -1.68 -10.04 7.01
C GLN A 510 -0.21 -10.39 6.74
N ARG A 511 0.28 -11.51 7.27
CA ARG A 511 1.59 -12.06 6.87
C ARG A 511 1.58 -12.39 5.39
N LYS A 512 2.52 -11.86 4.63
CA LYS A 512 2.54 -11.98 3.17
C LYS A 512 3.33 -13.20 2.72
N ALA A 513 3.00 -13.67 1.53
CA ALA A 513 3.46 -14.92 0.95
C ALA A 513 2.88 -16.19 1.64
N PRO A 514 3.20 -17.43 1.17
CA PRO A 514 2.49 -18.64 1.58
C PRO A 514 2.54 -18.86 3.10
N GLN A 515 1.36 -18.87 3.74
CA GLN A 515 1.22 -19.06 5.19
C GLN A 515 1.14 -20.54 5.61
N GLN A 516 0.94 -21.44 4.66
CA GLN A 516 0.86 -22.89 4.89
C GLN A 516 1.77 -23.62 3.90
N ALA A 517 2.15 -24.86 4.25
CA ALA A 517 2.88 -25.72 3.34
C ALA A 517 2.12 -25.86 2.02
N MET A 518 2.73 -25.42 0.92
CA MET A 518 2.21 -25.70 -0.41
C MET A 518 2.29 -27.20 -0.67
N ARG A 519 1.22 -27.75 -1.25
CA ARG A 519 1.12 -29.18 -1.53
C ARG A 519 1.08 -29.38 -3.03
N LEU A 520 2.02 -30.17 -3.55
CA LEU A 520 1.92 -30.74 -4.88
C LEU A 520 1.30 -32.13 -4.74
N ILE A 521 0.07 -32.29 -5.24
CA ILE A 521 -0.56 -33.61 -5.32
C ILE A 521 -0.15 -34.19 -6.67
N ALA A 522 0.83 -35.09 -6.65
CA ALA A 522 1.25 -35.80 -7.85
C ALA A 522 0.11 -36.66 -8.39
N VAL A 523 -0.22 -36.51 -9.67
CA VAL A 523 -1.17 -37.40 -10.34
C VAL A 523 -0.37 -38.59 -10.85
N ARG A 524 -0.30 -39.65 -10.03
CA ARG A 524 0.29 -40.92 -10.45
C ARG A 524 -0.76 -41.69 -11.22
N TRP A 525 -0.61 -41.81 -12.54
CA TRP A 525 -1.29 -42.86 -13.29
C TRP A 525 -0.66 -44.19 -12.88
N VAL A 526 -1.28 -44.88 -11.93
CA VAL A 526 -0.96 -46.29 -11.69
C VAL A 526 -1.59 -47.06 -12.84
N MET A 527 -0.82 -47.35 -13.89
CA MET A 527 -1.09 -48.56 -14.65
C MET A 527 -0.77 -49.72 -13.71
N GLU A 528 -1.79 -50.34 -13.13
CA GLU A 528 -1.63 -51.66 -12.52
C GLU A 528 -1.28 -52.64 -13.65
N ALA A 529 0.01 -52.78 -13.92
CA ALA A 529 0.51 -53.96 -14.60
C ALA A 529 0.40 -55.11 -13.58
N HIS A 530 -0.63 -55.93 -13.70
CA HIS A 530 -0.69 -57.20 -12.98
C HIS A 530 0.43 -58.10 -13.48
N TRP A 531 1.55 -58.11 -12.75
CA TRP A 531 2.55 -59.17 -12.84
C TRP A 531 2.02 -60.37 -12.05
N ARG A 532 1.61 -61.43 -12.75
CA ARG A 532 1.46 -62.76 -12.14
C ARG A 532 2.85 -63.41 -12.12
N GLU A 533 3.48 -63.43 -10.96
CA GLU A 533 4.49 -64.43 -10.63
C GLU A 533 3.79 -65.79 -10.52
N VAL A 534 4.21 -66.74 -11.35
CA VAL A 534 3.87 -68.16 -11.18
C VAL A 534 5.17 -68.88 -10.86
N GLU A 535 5.31 -69.21 -9.58
CA GLU A 535 6.44 -69.96 -9.03
C GLU A 535 6.28 -71.46 -9.34
N SER A 536 7.38 -72.12 -9.68
CA SER A 536 7.43 -73.51 -10.12
C SER A 536 7.52 -74.51 -8.97
N GLN A 537 6.71 -75.57 -8.96
CA GLN A 537 7.07 -76.88 -8.39
C GLN A 537 6.53 -78.03 -9.28
N LYS A 538 7.44 -78.94 -9.67
CA LYS A 538 7.31 -80.19 -10.48
C LYS A 538 6.52 -81.30 -9.71
N PRO A 539 6.11 -82.48 -10.27
CA PRO A 539 6.78 -83.27 -11.34
C PRO A 539 5.97 -84.21 -12.31
N ILE A 540 6.65 -84.60 -13.40
CA ILE A 540 6.57 -85.86 -14.21
C ILE A 540 5.30 -86.21 -15.03
N GLY A 541 5.48 -86.44 -16.35
CA GLY A 541 4.66 -87.38 -17.14
C GLY A 541 4.65 -87.20 -18.68
N GLY A 542 5.49 -87.94 -19.41
CA GLY A 542 5.16 -88.60 -20.70
C GLY A 542 4.94 -87.81 -22.03
N ARG A 543 5.89 -88.02 -22.97
CA ARG A 543 5.84 -88.01 -24.46
C ARG A 543 4.49 -87.79 -25.20
N ARG A 544 4.41 -86.80 -26.12
CA ARG A 544 4.51 -86.93 -27.62
C ARG A 544 4.06 -85.66 -28.38
N ASP A 545 4.79 -85.36 -29.46
CA ASP A 545 4.42 -84.77 -30.77
C ASP A 545 3.86 -83.33 -30.93
N MET A 546 4.71 -82.48 -31.53
CA MET A 546 4.58 -81.69 -32.78
C MET A 546 3.20 -81.20 -33.29
N GLU A 547 3.21 -79.93 -33.76
CA GLU A 547 2.32 -79.22 -34.71
C GLU A 547 1.25 -78.24 -34.16
N ASN A 548 1.18 -77.08 -34.84
CA ASN A 548 0.21 -75.95 -34.76
C ASN A 548 0.54 -74.88 -33.69
N HIS A 549 1.32 -73.82 -33.92
CA HIS A 549 1.24 -72.76 -34.94
C HIS A 549 -0.14 -72.06 -35.05
N CYS A 550 -0.16 -70.84 -34.49
CA CYS A 550 -1.04 -69.71 -34.84
C CYS A 550 -2.56 -69.87 -34.73
N SER A 551 -3.09 -69.73 -33.51
CA SER A 551 -4.32 -68.97 -33.28
C SER A 551 -4.47 -68.69 -31.79
N GLU A 552 -4.88 -67.47 -31.43
CA GLU A 552 -5.24 -66.97 -30.08
C GLU A 552 -4.22 -66.06 -29.37
N LEU A 553 -4.00 -64.87 -29.94
CA LEU A 553 -3.77 -63.64 -29.19
C LEU A 553 -4.49 -62.50 -29.93
N GLY A 554 -5.75 -62.28 -29.57
CA GLY A 554 -6.63 -61.35 -30.28
C GLY A 554 -7.87 -60.99 -29.48
N SER A 555 -7.71 -60.37 -28.31
CA SER A 555 -8.77 -59.62 -27.64
C SER A 555 -8.14 -58.58 -26.70
N TRP A 556 -8.84 -57.47 -26.45
CA TRP A 556 -8.42 -56.25 -25.72
C TRP A 556 -7.87 -55.07 -26.56
N MET A 557 -8.68 -54.57 -27.50
CA MET A 557 -8.63 -53.18 -27.97
C MET A 557 -10.06 -52.66 -28.24
N PRO A 558 -10.41 -51.41 -27.88
CA PRO A 558 -11.73 -50.81 -28.15
C PRO A 558 -12.01 -50.58 -29.65
N LEU A 559 -13.28 -50.77 -30.05
CA LEU A 559 -13.77 -50.77 -31.44
C LEU A 559 -13.68 -49.43 -32.20
N THR A 560 -13.46 -48.30 -31.54
CA THR A 560 -13.32 -46.97 -32.18
C THR A 560 -11.92 -46.69 -32.73
N VAL A 561 -10.88 -47.34 -32.20
CA VAL A 561 -9.50 -47.23 -32.70
C VAL A 561 -9.29 -48.06 -33.99
N ARG A 562 -10.15 -49.06 -34.24
CA ARG A 562 -10.12 -49.91 -35.45
C ARG A 562 -10.64 -49.23 -36.72
N TRP A 563 -11.38 -48.13 -36.63
CA TRP A 563 -11.89 -47.42 -37.81
C TRP A 563 -10.93 -46.34 -38.33
N VAL A 564 -10.26 -45.61 -37.45
CA VAL A 564 -9.35 -44.50 -37.85
C VAL A 564 -8.04 -45.03 -38.46
N MET A 565 -7.52 -46.17 -37.97
CA MET A 565 -6.33 -46.82 -38.53
C MET A 565 -6.60 -47.56 -39.86
N LYS A 566 -7.86 -47.85 -40.21
CA LYS A 566 -8.22 -48.56 -41.45
C LYS A 566 -8.45 -47.64 -42.65
N ALA A 567 -8.66 -46.35 -42.43
CA ALA A 567 -8.78 -45.35 -43.51
C ALA A 567 -7.43 -44.74 -43.93
N LEU A 568 -6.39 -44.82 -43.08
CA LEU A 568 -5.07 -44.23 -43.34
C LEU A 568 -4.07 -45.18 -44.02
N CYS A 569 -4.41 -46.46 -44.21
CA CYS A 569 -3.56 -47.44 -44.92
C CYS A 569 -4.06 -47.82 -46.33
N SER A 570 -5.09 -47.17 -46.87
CA SER A 570 -5.64 -47.51 -48.20
C SER A 570 -5.30 -46.55 -49.34
N GLU A 571 -4.48 -45.52 -49.14
CA GLU A 571 -3.92 -44.75 -50.25
C GLU A 571 -2.40 -44.60 -50.12
N VAL A 572 -1.70 -44.94 -51.20
CA VAL A 572 -0.27 -44.83 -51.45
C VAL A 572 0.61 -45.96 -50.87
N GLY A 573 0.59 -47.10 -51.57
CA GLY A 573 1.75 -47.98 -51.64
C GLY A 573 2.78 -47.42 -52.63
N CYS A 574 4.07 -47.39 -52.24
CA CYS A 574 5.20 -47.80 -53.08
C CYS A 574 6.53 -47.64 -52.33
N ARG A 575 7.45 -48.55 -52.67
CA ARG A 575 8.81 -48.70 -52.14
C ARG A 575 9.76 -47.65 -52.73
N ALA A 576 10.59 -47.01 -51.88
CA ALA A 576 12.05 -46.81 -52.02
C ALA A 576 12.54 -45.56 -51.25
N PRO A 577 13.81 -45.53 -50.74
CA PRO A 577 14.26 -44.58 -49.73
C PRO A 577 15.14 -43.45 -50.29
N LEU A 578 15.13 -42.26 -49.66
CA LEU A 578 16.32 -41.43 -49.44
C LEU A 578 16.01 -40.18 -48.60
N GLU A 579 17.05 -39.79 -47.88
CA GLU A 579 17.29 -38.67 -46.97
C GLU A 579 16.65 -37.31 -47.30
N SER A 580 16.59 -36.49 -46.24
CA SER A 580 16.51 -35.02 -46.18
C SER A 580 15.13 -34.33 -46.12
N CYS A 581 15.12 -33.24 -45.32
CA CYS A 581 14.04 -32.28 -45.01
C CYS A 581 12.98 -32.77 -44.00
N GLY A 582 12.74 -32.14 -42.84
CA GLY A 582 12.89 -30.73 -42.46
C GLY A 582 11.54 -30.02 -42.51
N LEU A 583 10.89 -29.81 -41.35
CA LEU A 583 9.65 -29.04 -41.09
C LEU A 583 8.39 -29.57 -41.85
N TRP A 584 7.22 -29.73 -41.23
CA TRP A 584 6.28 -28.64 -40.90
C TRP A 584 5.18 -29.12 -39.92
N ARG A 585 5.03 -28.38 -38.82
CA ARG A 585 3.81 -27.84 -38.19
C ARG A 585 2.50 -28.67 -38.17
N SER A 586 2.15 -29.09 -36.95
CA SER A 586 0.90 -28.80 -36.21
C SER A 586 -0.43 -28.63 -36.97
N ILE A 587 -1.40 -29.50 -36.66
CA ILE A 587 -2.83 -29.16 -36.63
C ILE A 587 -3.41 -29.64 -35.30
N ALA A 588 -3.88 -28.69 -34.50
CA ALA A 588 -4.72 -28.91 -33.34
C ALA A 588 -6.19 -28.80 -33.76
N VAL A 589 -7.04 -29.72 -33.30
CA VAL A 589 -8.48 -29.46 -33.16
C VAL A 589 -8.96 -30.04 -31.83
N ARG A 590 -9.63 -29.19 -31.06
CA ARG A 590 -10.16 -29.32 -29.70
C ARG A 590 -11.68 -29.37 -29.79
N TRP A 591 -12.38 -30.20 -29.02
CA TRP A 591 -13.79 -29.96 -28.62
C TRP A 591 -14.08 -30.54 -27.21
N VAL A 592 -15.20 -30.09 -26.64
CA VAL A 592 -15.48 -29.77 -25.23
C VAL A 592 -16.57 -30.70 -24.63
N LEU A 593 -16.50 -30.86 -23.29
CA LEU A 593 -17.45 -31.32 -22.24
C LEU A 593 -18.89 -31.76 -22.58
N GLU A 594 -19.37 -32.77 -21.84
CA GLU A 594 -20.62 -32.67 -21.06
C GLU A 594 -20.69 -33.67 -19.89
N ALA A 595 -21.30 -33.25 -18.78
CA ALA A 595 -21.40 -33.94 -17.51
C ALA A 595 -22.77 -34.61 -17.33
N HIS A 596 -22.85 -35.73 -16.59
CA HIS A 596 -24.10 -36.20 -15.97
C HIS A 596 -23.86 -36.73 -14.56
N TRP A 597 -24.60 -36.16 -13.61
CA TRP A 597 -24.81 -36.65 -12.25
C TRP A 597 -25.75 -37.86 -12.23
N ARG A 598 -25.50 -38.83 -11.34
CA ARG A 598 -26.54 -39.67 -10.72
C ARG A 598 -26.08 -40.11 -9.33
N GLU A 599 -26.82 -39.69 -8.31
CA GLU A 599 -26.82 -40.28 -6.98
C GLU A 599 -27.43 -41.68 -7.02
N VAL A 600 -26.76 -42.66 -6.41
CA VAL A 600 -27.40 -43.74 -5.64
C VAL A 600 -26.41 -44.13 -4.53
N GLY A 601 -26.83 -43.99 -3.27
CA GLY A 601 -26.02 -44.36 -2.10
C GLY A 601 -26.10 -45.84 -1.74
N HIS A 602 -25.07 -46.34 -1.04
CA HIS A 602 -25.15 -47.10 0.22
C HIS A 602 -23.76 -47.59 0.70
N GLY A 603 -23.39 -47.22 1.93
CA GLY A 603 -22.80 -48.09 2.97
C GLY A 603 -21.39 -48.69 2.82
N GLY A 604 -20.41 -48.15 3.57
CA GLY A 604 -19.13 -48.81 3.89
C GLY A 604 -18.03 -47.81 4.28
N PRO A 605 -17.14 -48.12 5.25
CA PRO A 605 -16.48 -47.11 6.09
C PRO A 605 -15.51 -46.21 5.33
N GLN A 606 -15.66 -44.89 5.54
CA GLN A 606 -14.62 -43.91 5.21
C GLN A 606 -13.35 -44.26 5.98
N ARG A 607 -12.36 -44.84 5.28
CA ARG A 607 -10.97 -44.64 5.65
C ARG A 607 -10.56 -43.28 5.12
N GLU A 608 -10.46 -42.29 6.01
CA GLU A 608 -9.66 -41.10 5.76
C GLU A 608 -8.27 -41.57 5.31
N VAL A 609 -7.90 -41.23 4.07
CA VAL A 609 -6.51 -41.42 3.63
C VAL A 609 -5.70 -40.32 4.28
N GLU A 610 -4.95 -40.73 5.30
CA GLU A 610 -3.91 -39.98 5.97
C GLU A 610 -3.00 -39.24 4.97
N SER A 611 -2.50 -38.10 5.44
CA SER A 611 -1.57 -37.19 4.78
C SER A 611 -0.55 -37.84 3.85
N TRP A 612 -0.38 -37.29 2.65
CA TRP A 612 0.83 -37.48 1.85
C TRP A 612 1.67 -36.19 1.92
N ARG A 613 2.78 -36.23 2.66
CA ARG A 613 3.88 -35.25 2.57
C ARG A 613 4.59 -35.43 1.22
N LEU A 614 5.23 -34.36 0.72
CA LEU A 614 6.22 -34.46 -0.35
C LEU A 614 7.20 -35.60 -0.01
N THR A 615 7.11 -36.72 -0.71
CA THR A 615 8.06 -37.83 -0.62
C THR A 615 9.26 -37.46 -1.46
N GLY A 616 10.07 -36.54 -0.93
CA GLY A 616 11.27 -36.02 -1.54
C GLY A 616 11.70 -34.81 -0.73
N GLY A 617 12.81 -34.93 0.01
CA GLY A 617 13.38 -33.86 0.83
C GLY A 617 13.90 -32.71 -0.02
N GLY A 618 12.99 -31.96 -0.66
CA GLY A 618 13.30 -30.72 -1.35
C GLY A 618 13.25 -29.56 -0.37
N SER A 619 14.38 -28.88 -0.18
CA SER A 619 14.42 -27.59 0.51
C SER A 619 13.90 -26.48 -0.42
N TRP A 620 13.09 -25.57 0.11
CA TRP A 620 12.75 -24.32 -0.56
C TRP A 620 13.95 -23.37 -0.51
N ARG A 621 14.28 -22.80 -1.66
CA ARG A 621 15.22 -21.69 -1.79
C ARG A 621 14.40 -20.41 -1.95
N LEU A 622 14.65 -19.42 -1.10
CA LEU A 622 13.89 -18.17 -1.00
C LEU A 622 14.78 -17.00 -1.38
N ILE A 623 14.34 -16.18 -2.32
CA ILE A 623 15.09 -14.99 -2.77
C ILE A 623 14.17 -13.78 -2.60
N GLY A 624 14.49 -12.93 -1.63
CA GLY A 624 13.79 -11.66 -1.43
C GLY A 624 14.25 -10.65 -2.47
N VAL A 625 13.37 -10.27 -3.40
CA VAL A 625 13.68 -9.26 -4.43
C VAL A 625 13.36 -7.89 -3.84
N ARG A 626 14.39 -7.16 -3.45
CA ARG A 626 14.25 -5.83 -2.85
C ARG A 626 14.00 -4.80 -3.94
N CYS A 627 12.89 -4.09 -3.83
CA CYS A 627 12.73 -2.77 -4.44
C CYS A 627 12.98 -1.74 -3.34
N CYS A 628 14.09 -1.01 -3.43
CA CYS A 628 14.32 0.11 -2.53
C CYS A 628 13.35 1.24 -2.89
N TYR A 629 12.56 1.69 -1.92
CA TYR A 629 11.98 3.02 -1.97
C TYR A 629 13.12 4.00 -1.67
N GLU A 630 13.75 4.52 -2.72
CA GLU A 630 14.45 5.79 -2.61
C GLU A 630 13.40 6.88 -2.86
N GLY A 631 13.23 7.80 -1.90
CA GLY A 631 12.36 8.95 -2.09
C GLY A 631 12.73 9.72 -3.37
N PRO A 632 11.83 10.55 -3.91
CA PRO A 632 12.09 11.27 -5.15
C PRO A 632 13.42 12.05 -5.07
N LEU A 633 14.33 11.76 -5.98
CA LEU A 633 15.63 12.42 -6.11
C LEU A 633 15.43 13.93 -6.26
N GLU A 634 16.06 14.71 -5.39
CA GLU A 634 15.98 16.18 -5.39
C GLU A 634 16.67 16.75 -6.64
N GLY A 635 15.88 17.25 -7.60
CA GLY A 635 16.37 18.10 -8.68
C GLY A 635 16.46 19.55 -8.22
N GLY A 636 17.63 19.99 -7.76
CA GLY A 636 17.82 21.37 -7.34
C GLY A 636 19.25 21.89 -7.52
N ARG A 637 19.51 22.57 -8.65
CA ARG A 637 20.37 23.78 -8.71
C ARG A 637 20.10 24.58 -9.99
N SER A 638 19.59 25.79 -9.80
CA SER A 638 19.59 26.86 -10.79
C SER A 638 21.00 27.43 -10.92
N GLY A 639 21.62 27.26 -12.08
CA GLY A 639 22.92 27.85 -12.40
C GLY A 639 23.38 27.39 -13.77
N SER A 640 23.69 28.34 -14.65
CA SER A 640 24.09 28.12 -16.03
C SER A 640 25.47 27.47 -16.13
N GLU A 641 25.57 26.16 -15.92
CA GLU A 641 26.72 25.36 -16.32
C GLU A 641 26.21 24.05 -16.93
N LYS A 642 26.71 23.71 -18.12
CA LYS A 642 26.38 22.46 -18.81
C LYS A 642 26.79 21.29 -17.91
N PRO A 643 25.88 20.34 -17.58
CA PRO A 643 26.26 19.19 -16.79
C PRO A 643 27.15 18.27 -17.63
N THR A 644 28.39 18.08 -17.17
CA THR A 644 29.17 16.89 -17.48
C THR A 644 28.53 15.74 -16.73
N TRP A 645 27.92 14.83 -17.47
CA TRP A 645 27.21 13.67 -16.92
C TRP A 645 28.24 12.65 -16.42
N ASP A 646 28.40 12.56 -15.10
CA ASP A 646 29.18 11.51 -14.46
C ASP A 646 28.36 10.19 -14.44
N GLN A 647 28.98 9.11 -14.91
CA GLN A 647 28.33 7.83 -15.26
C GLN A 647 27.81 7.03 -14.04
N THR A 648 28.01 7.51 -12.83
CA THR A 648 27.74 6.77 -11.58
C THR A 648 26.26 6.76 -11.18
N SER A 649 25.44 7.67 -11.69
CA SER A 649 24.03 7.84 -11.24
C SER A 649 23.00 6.93 -11.94
N TYR A 650 23.41 6.06 -12.86
CA TYR A 650 22.49 5.26 -13.69
C TYR A 650 22.12 3.87 -13.13
N MET A 651 22.70 3.43 -12.01
CA MET A 651 22.53 2.04 -11.53
C MET A 651 21.50 1.80 -10.41
N LEU A 652 20.77 2.83 -9.93
CA LEU A 652 19.88 2.69 -8.76
C LEU A 652 18.37 2.62 -9.07
N ALA A 653 17.97 2.62 -10.34
CA ALA A 653 16.55 2.65 -10.74
C ALA A 653 16.09 1.43 -11.57
N LEU A 654 16.56 0.23 -11.23
CA LEU A 654 16.17 -1.02 -11.90
C LEU A 654 15.37 -1.91 -10.94
N LEU A 655 14.06 -1.64 -10.85
CA LEU A 655 12.93 -2.59 -10.59
C LEU A 655 11.60 -1.91 -10.16
N CYS A 656 11.51 -0.57 -10.11
CA CYS A 656 10.30 0.13 -9.66
C CYS A 656 9.36 0.69 -10.75
N VAL A 657 9.51 0.31 -12.02
CA VAL A 657 8.61 0.79 -13.08
C VAL A 657 8.31 -0.36 -14.03
N PHE A 658 7.41 -1.29 -13.67
CA PHE A 658 6.62 -2.11 -14.62
C PHE A 658 5.61 -2.98 -13.84
N SER A 659 4.51 -2.39 -13.39
CA SER A 659 3.32 -3.15 -12.97
C SER A 659 2.04 -2.32 -13.08
N THR A 660 1.79 -1.70 -14.23
CA THR A 660 0.50 -1.05 -14.52
C THR A 660 0.10 -1.30 -15.96
N CYS A 661 -0.35 -2.52 -16.26
CA CYS A 661 -1.27 -2.77 -17.37
C CYS A 661 -1.89 -4.17 -17.23
N PRO A 662 -3.19 -4.29 -16.94
CA PRO A 662 -3.92 -5.52 -17.13
C PRO A 662 -4.28 -5.67 -18.62
N TRP A 663 -3.97 -6.83 -19.20
CA TRP A 663 -4.74 -7.37 -20.33
C TRP A 663 -5.75 -8.38 -19.78
#